data_AF-A0A146G7N4-F1
#
_entry.id   AF-A0A146G7N4-F1
#
_cell.length_a   1.000
_cell.length_b   1.000
_cell.length_c   1.000
_cell.angle_alpha   90.00
_cell.angle_beta   90.00
_cell.angle_gamma   90.00
#
_symmetry.space_group_name_H-M   'P 1'
#
loop_
_entity.id
_entity.type
_entity.pdbx_description
1 polymer ?
#
loop_
_entity_poly.entity_id
_entity_poly.type
_entity_poly.pdbx_seq_one_letter_code
_entity_poly.pdbx_strand_id
1 'polypeptide(L)'
;MEWVPRNRLPALHRLGLVTLADLLGHYPRRYEDRTRFDRFPDQEQPASVCLHGIVAHTAMKFLPGRRRMFEIIMENSASGILSQPITCRWFNMQFVQKMISTGDQIVVYGRPKRRGRLIVIDHPEFEVIDEEASHSVHMRNITPVYPAGDGVPVRSLREMIHRAIESTDLEEIPSLIPDASHQKAGALRAIHFPESEHARITAHDFLVREEFFAIQLLIHARRAEWLLLPGAAKQSEGKLLGQLLDRLPFALTDSQTQVIEEIRRDLASPRRMNRLLQGDVGAGKTLVALAAMLHTVEAGWQAAIMAPTQILAEQHHLGFKRLLEPLGIDVVLRTGSRKEVARPLPLFGSKPTIVVGTHALLYEGSEFNNLGLVVIDEQHKFGVLQRTRLIERGDTPDVLVMTATPIPRTLTQTLYGDLDVSILKHKPANRGVIQTAVRPSTKMPDVVEFVRKHLGNGRQVYVVYPLVEESDKLSAKAATAEIERWQSHLAPAEVALLHGRMSPEEKESVMSAFRDGRTKVLIATTVIEVGVDVPNANMMIVENAERFGLAQLHQLRGRIGRGEHKSYCILLHDPKAPEDALEKLQVLEETSDGFLIAEADLRLRGPGDLLGTAQTGLPPVKIGDIFRDRDLMDEARDLAESILKADPLLQAPTNRHLARHLARSAAKLAAASG
;
A
#
# COMPACT_ATOMS: atom_id res chain seq x y z
N MET A 1 -33.70 -11.74 -5.31
CA MET A 1 -33.50 -10.67 -6.31
C MET A 1 -34.22 -10.99 -7.62
N GLU A 2 -35.48 -11.44 -7.57
CA GLU A 2 -36.22 -11.83 -8.80
C GLU A 2 -36.65 -10.61 -9.64
N TRP A 3 -36.65 -9.41 -9.04
CA TRP A 3 -36.94 -8.14 -9.68
C TRP A 3 -35.78 -7.55 -10.51
N VAL A 4 -34.60 -8.19 -10.51
CA VAL A 4 -33.46 -7.76 -11.33
C VAL A 4 -33.61 -8.31 -12.75
N PRO A 5 -33.58 -7.46 -13.80
CA PRO A 5 -33.70 -7.92 -15.19
C PRO A 5 -32.62 -8.96 -15.55
N ARG A 6 -33.02 -10.11 -16.11
CA ARG A 6 -32.11 -11.22 -16.45
C ARG A 6 -30.96 -10.82 -17.36
N ASN A 7 -31.19 -9.88 -18.27
CA ASN A 7 -30.18 -9.35 -19.19
C ASN A 7 -29.09 -8.51 -18.49
N ARG A 8 -29.33 -8.05 -17.25
CA ARG A 8 -28.37 -7.25 -16.46
C ARG A 8 -27.57 -8.10 -15.47
N LEU A 9 -27.99 -9.33 -15.17
CA LEU A 9 -27.28 -10.24 -14.25
C LEU A 9 -25.79 -10.45 -14.62
N PRO A 10 -25.41 -10.71 -15.89
CA PRO A 10 -23.99 -10.89 -16.24
C PRO A 10 -23.15 -9.62 -16.01
N ALA A 11 -23.75 -8.44 -16.18
CA ALA A 11 -23.06 -7.18 -15.95
C ALA A 11 -22.92 -6.85 -14.45
N LEU A 12 -23.92 -7.18 -13.64
CA LEU A 12 -23.84 -7.08 -12.17
C LEU A 12 -22.83 -8.08 -11.59
N HIS A 13 -22.79 -9.31 -12.09
CA HIS A 13 -21.80 -10.31 -11.66
C HIS A 13 -20.37 -9.87 -11.97
N ARG A 14 -20.12 -9.21 -13.13
CA ARG A 14 -18.82 -8.62 -13.45
C ARG A 14 -18.42 -7.48 -12.49
N LEU A 15 -19.40 -6.81 -11.88
CA LEU A 15 -19.19 -5.83 -10.82
C LEU A 15 -19.08 -6.44 -9.42
N GLY A 16 -19.15 -7.77 -9.29
CA GLY A 16 -19.14 -8.46 -8.00
C GLY A 16 -20.47 -8.37 -7.23
N LEU A 17 -21.55 -7.90 -7.86
CA LEU A 17 -22.86 -7.71 -7.24
C LEU A 17 -23.74 -8.95 -7.46
N VAL A 18 -23.59 -9.95 -6.58
CA VAL A 18 -24.27 -11.26 -6.72
C VAL A 18 -25.38 -11.44 -5.69
N THR A 19 -25.27 -10.80 -4.52
CA THR A 19 -26.24 -10.89 -3.42
C THR A 19 -26.87 -9.54 -3.10
N LEU A 20 -27.99 -9.58 -2.36
CA LEU A 20 -28.63 -8.37 -1.85
C LEU A 20 -27.70 -7.57 -0.92
N ALA A 21 -26.88 -8.27 -0.12
CA ALA A 21 -25.86 -7.66 0.71
C ALA A 21 -24.77 -6.97 -0.11
N ASP A 22 -24.45 -7.47 -1.31
CA ASP A 22 -23.49 -6.81 -2.20
C ASP A 22 -24.06 -5.52 -2.78
N LEU A 23 -25.36 -5.49 -3.12
CA LEU A 23 -26.04 -4.27 -3.57
C LEU A 23 -26.13 -3.19 -2.48
N LEU A 24 -26.50 -3.58 -1.26
CA LEU A 24 -26.52 -2.67 -0.10
C LEU A 24 -25.12 -2.23 0.33
N GLY A 25 -24.09 -3.01 -0.01
CA GLY A 25 -22.69 -2.69 0.22
C GLY A 25 -21.99 -2.01 -0.97
N HIS A 26 -22.74 -1.58 -2.00
CA HIS A 26 -22.21 -0.89 -3.19
C HIS A 26 -22.33 0.63 -3.03
N TYR A 27 -21.39 1.22 -2.30
CA TYR A 27 -21.50 2.63 -1.90
C TYR A 27 -21.31 3.64 -3.05
N PRO A 28 -21.92 4.84 -2.97
CA PRO A 28 -21.68 5.91 -3.94
C PRO A 28 -20.24 6.43 -3.88
N ARG A 29 -19.63 6.71 -5.04
CA ARG A 29 -18.31 7.33 -5.14
C ARG A 29 -18.35 8.84 -4.90
N ARG A 30 -19.45 9.47 -5.31
CA ARG A 30 -19.72 10.89 -5.10
C ARG A 30 -21.22 11.12 -5.00
N TYR A 31 -21.56 12.30 -4.53
CA TYR A 31 -22.93 12.78 -4.45
C TYR A 31 -23.03 14.03 -5.30
N GLU A 32 -24.13 14.13 -6.03
CA GLU A 32 -24.46 15.30 -6.83
C GLU A 32 -25.64 15.98 -6.16
N ASP A 33 -25.44 17.19 -5.65
CA ASP A 33 -26.53 17.96 -5.07
C ASP A 33 -27.45 18.43 -6.21
N ARG A 34 -28.61 17.75 -6.34
CA ARG A 34 -29.67 18.10 -7.29
C ARG A 34 -30.89 18.69 -6.56
N THR A 35 -30.69 19.18 -5.33
CA THR A 35 -31.74 19.85 -4.53
C THR A 35 -31.93 21.30 -4.94
N ARG A 36 -30.89 21.93 -5.52
CA ARG A 36 -30.91 23.31 -6.01
C ARG A 36 -30.80 23.33 -7.52
N PHE A 37 -31.69 24.08 -8.15
CA PHE A 37 -31.60 24.34 -9.59
C PHE A 37 -30.72 25.57 -9.82
N ASP A 38 -29.69 25.40 -10.62
CA ASP A 38 -28.83 26.48 -11.09
C ASP A 38 -29.61 27.40 -12.03
N ARG A 39 -29.19 28.67 -12.09
CA ARG A 39 -29.67 29.59 -13.12
C ARG A 39 -29.15 29.12 -14.48
N PHE A 40 -29.92 29.38 -15.53
CA PHE A 40 -29.51 29.08 -16.90
C PHE A 40 -28.19 29.81 -17.23
N PRO A 41 -27.08 29.08 -17.47
CA PRO A 41 -25.80 29.70 -17.78
C PRO A 41 -25.85 30.50 -19.08
N ASP A 42 -25.27 31.70 -19.05
CA ASP A 42 -25.01 32.56 -20.21
C ASP A 42 -23.60 32.37 -20.80
N GLN A 43 -22.73 31.64 -20.08
CA GLN A 43 -21.34 31.36 -20.44
C GLN A 43 -20.98 29.89 -20.20
N GLU A 44 -19.84 29.46 -20.76
CA GLU A 44 -19.30 28.13 -20.50
C GLU A 44 -18.88 27.99 -19.04
N GLN A 45 -19.24 26.86 -18.42
CA GLN A 45 -18.85 26.59 -17.04
C GLN A 45 -17.93 25.36 -16.95
N PRO A 46 -16.94 25.39 -16.06
CA PRO A 46 -16.07 24.25 -15.82
C PRO A 46 -16.79 23.11 -15.07
N ALA A 47 -17.82 23.43 -14.27
CA ALA A 47 -18.62 22.48 -13.50
C ALA A 47 -19.91 22.07 -14.24
N SER A 48 -20.52 20.96 -13.82
CA SER A 48 -21.85 20.55 -14.30
C SER A 48 -22.93 21.31 -13.54
N VAL A 49 -24.00 21.69 -14.24
CA VAL A 49 -25.13 22.43 -13.68
C VAL A 49 -26.40 21.59 -13.69
N CYS A 50 -27.28 21.81 -12.72
CA CYS A 50 -28.61 21.21 -12.64
C CYS A 50 -29.67 22.25 -13.04
N LEU A 51 -30.30 22.07 -14.19
CA LEU A 51 -31.25 23.03 -14.77
C LEU A 51 -32.66 22.46 -14.76
N HIS A 52 -33.64 23.28 -14.44
CA HIS A 52 -35.06 22.94 -14.55
C HIS A 52 -35.73 23.89 -15.54
N GLY A 53 -36.43 23.34 -16.53
CA GLY A 53 -37.07 24.14 -17.57
C GLY A 53 -38.14 23.38 -18.33
N ILE A 54 -38.79 24.08 -19.26
CA ILE A 54 -39.78 23.50 -20.17
C ILE A 54 -39.12 23.26 -21.52
N VAL A 55 -39.44 22.14 -22.15
CA VAL A 55 -39.00 21.83 -23.51
C VAL A 55 -39.78 22.70 -24.52
N ALA A 56 -39.15 23.76 -25.01
CA ALA A 56 -39.74 24.68 -25.98
C ALA A 56 -39.74 24.11 -27.40
N HIS A 57 -38.71 23.34 -27.77
CA HIS A 57 -38.59 22.77 -29.11
C HIS A 57 -37.81 21.45 -29.09
N THR A 58 -38.19 20.50 -29.95
CA THR A 58 -37.45 19.25 -30.17
C THR A 58 -37.13 19.09 -31.66
N ALA A 59 -35.92 18.63 -32.01
CA ALA A 59 -35.52 18.40 -33.39
C ALA A 59 -34.62 17.19 -33.56
N MET A 60 -34.72 16.55 -34.72
CA MET A 60 -33.84 15.47 -35.16
C MET A 60 -32.97 15.95 -36.31
N LYS A 61 -31.64 15.98 -36.10
CA LYS A 61 -30.65 16.35 -37.11
C LYS A 61 -29.89 15.12 -37.61
N PHE A 62 -29.73 15.04 -38.93
CA PHE A 62 -28.91 14.02 -39.59
C PHE A 62 -27.52 14.62 -39.86
N LEU A 63 -26.49 14.02 -39.26
CA LEU A 63 -25.10 14.42 -39.44
C LEU A 63 -24.41 13.56 -40.53
N PRO A 64 -23.34 14.06 -41.15
CA PRO A 64 -22.51 13.30 -42.08
C PRO A 64 -22.05 11.97 -41.45
N GLY A 65 -22.05 10.89 -42.23
CA GLY A 65 -21.59 9.56 -41.77
C GLY A 65 -22.65 8.72 -41.01
N ARG A 66 -23.95 8.84 -41.36
CA ARG A 66 -25.08 8.10 -40.75
C ARG A 66 -25.31 8.37 -39.25
N ARG A 67 -24.70 9.40 -38.67
CA ARG A 67 -24.90 9.77 -37.26
C ARG A 67 -26.17 10.61 -37.11
N ARG A 68 -26.99 10.29 -36.12
CA ARG A 68 -28.22 11.04 -35.79
C ARG A 68 -27.99 11.84 -34.51
N MET A 69 -28.56 13.03 -34.43
CA MET A 69 -28.54 13.89 -33.24
C MET A 69 -29.97 14.28 -32.91
N PHE A 70 -30.41 13.98 -31.69
CA PHE A 70 -31.62 14.55 -31.12
C PHE A 70 -31.23 15.81 -30.35
N GLU A 71 -31.92 16.91 -30.57
CA GLU A 71 -31.71 18.15 -29.83
C GLU A 71 -33.02 18.64 -29.25
N ILE A 72 -32.95 19.20 -28.05
CA ILE A 72 -34.05 19.94 -27.43
C ILE A 72 -33.58 21.34 -27.07
N ILE A 73 -34.48 22.30 -27.14
CA ILE A 73 -34.30 23.65 -26.66
C ILE A 73 -35.12 23.78 -25.38
N MET A 74 -34.42 24.08 -24.29
CA MET A 74 -35.01 24.27 -22.97
C MET A 74 -35.09 25.76 -22.65
N GLU A 75 -36.23 26.16 -22.07
CA GLU A 75 -36.46 27.51 -21.54
C GLU A 75 -36.76 27.45 -20.04
N ASN A 76 -36.41 28.51 -19.31
CA ASN A 76 -36.64 28.58 -17.87
C ASN A 76 -38.13 28.78 -17.57
N SER A 77 -38.70 27.92 -16.71
CA SER A 77 -40.11 27.98 -16.29
C SER A 77 -40.41 29.19 -15.38
N ALA A 78 -39.40 29.77 -14.73
CA ALA A 78 -39.57 30.92 -13.85
C ALA A 78 -39.67 32.22 -14.67
N SER A 79 -40.91 32.65 -14.92
CA SER A 79 -41.25 33.89 -15.64
C SER A 79 -40.57 35.11 -15.02
N GLY A 80 -39.82 35.88 -15.84
CA GLY A 80 -39.45 37.26 -15.51
C GLY A 80 -38.03 37.71 -15.86
N ILE A 81 -37.10 36.81 -16.19
CA ILE A 81 -35.73 37.19 -16.58
C ILE A 81 -35.43 36.58 -17.95
N LEU A 82 -34.95 37.40 -18.88
CA LEU A 82 -34.46 37.02 -20.22
C LEU A 82 -33.26 36.06 -20.11
N SER A 83 -33.50 34.80 -19.72
CA SER A 83 -32.48 33.75 -19.77
C SER A 83 -32.37 33.23 -21.19
N GLN A 84 -31.14 33.13 -21.71
CA GLN A 84 -30.92 32.51 -23.02
C GLN A 84 -31.34 31.04 -23.00
N PRO A 85 -32.04 30.54 -24.04
CA PRO A 85 -32.42 29.14 -24.11
C PRO A 85 -31.20 28.25 -24.24
N ILE A 86 -31.26 27.07 -23.62
CA ILE A 86 -30.14 26.11 -23.62
C ILE A 86 -30.48 24.95 -24.55
N THR A 87 -29.53 24.58 -25.41
CA THR A 87 -29.71 23.45 -26.33
C THR A 87 -29.07 22.19 -25.76
N CYS A 88 -29.88 21.17 -25.47
CA CYS A 88 -29.39 19.87 -25.04
C CYS A 88 -29.36 18.90 -26.22
N ARG A 89 -28.27 18.14 -26.39
CA ARG A 89 -28.05 17.29 -27.58
C ARG A 89 -27.65 15.87 -27.19
N TRP A 90 -28.28 14.88 -27.83
CA TRP A 90 -27.92 13.47 -27.70
C TRP A 90 -27.56 12.88 -29.07
N PHE A 91 -26.34 12.38 -29.18
CA PHE A 91 -25.86 11.73 -30.39
C PHE A 91 -26.19 10.23 -30.35
N ASN A 92 -26.81 9.71 -31.41
CA ASN A 92 -27.10 8.29 -31.63
C ASN A 92 -27.98 7.61 -30.57
N MET A 93 -28.73 8.37 -29.76
CA MET A 93 -29.62 7.84 -28.70
C MET A 93 -31.09 8.01 -29.07
N GLN A 94 -31.60 7.14 -29.95
CA GLN A 94 -32.98 7.24 -30.49
C GLN A 94 -34.08 7.04 -29.44
N PHE A 95 -33.77 6.37 -28.34
CA PHE A 95 -34.71 6.13 -27.25
C PHE A 95 -35.12 7.43 -26.53
N VAL A 96 -34.25 8.45 -26.54
CA VAL A 96 -34.50 9.74 -25.88
C VAL A 96 -35.63 10.51 -26.57
N GLN A 97 -35.70 10.43 -27.90
CA GLN A 97 -36.76 11.04 -28.70
C GLN A 97 -38.17 10.56 -28.29
N LYS A 98 -38.28 9.30 -27.84
CA LYS A 98 -39.56 8.73 -27.41
C LYS A 98 -39.97 9.16 -26.00
N MET A 99 -39.03 9.71 -25.23
CA MET A 99 -39.23 10.06 -23.82
C MET A 99 -39.40 11.56 -23.58
N ILE A 100 -39.07 12.42 -24.55
CA ILE A 100 -39.14 13.86 -24.39
C ILE A 100 -40.01 14.45 -25.50
N SER A 101 -41.07 15.14 -25.11
CA SER A 101 -41.99 15.87 -25.99
C SER A 101 -41.90 17.38 -25.73
N THR A 102 -42.33 18.16 -26.72
CA THR A 102 -42.46 19.61 -26.56
C THR A 102 -43.54 19.92 -25.53
N GLY A 103 -43.25 20.80 -24.57
CA GLY A 103 -44.12 21.14 -23.45
C GLY A 103 -43.80 20.41 -22.14
N ASP A 104 -42.99 19.36 -22.19
CA ASP A 104 -42.59 18.61 -20.99
C ASP A 104 -41.77 19.50 -20.04
N GLN A 105 -42.06 19.42 -18.74
CA GLN A 105 -41.14 19.90 -17.72
C GLN A 105 -40.00 18.91 -17.59
N ILE A 106 -38.78 19.40 -17.75
CA ILE A 106 -37.59 18.56 -17.76
C ILE A 106 -36.52 19.15 -16.85
N VAL A 107 -35.85 18.28 -16.12
CA VAL A 107 -34.63 18.63 -15.40
C VAL A 107 -33.45 18.02 -16.16
N VAL A 108 -32.41 18.81 -16.38
CA VAL A 108 -31.20 18.42 -17.10
C VAL A 108 -29.99 18.66 -16.22
N TYR A 109 -29.14 17.64 -16.13
CA TYR A 109 -27.84 17.73 -15.47
C TYR A 109 -26.73 17.50 -16.49
N GLY A 110 -25.80 18.44 -16.59
CA GLY A 110 -24.63 18.28 -17.43
C GLY A 110 -23.77 19.52 -17.54
N ARG A 111 -22.65 19.39 -18.23
CA ARG A 111 -21.67 20.46 -18.37
C ARG A 111 -22.01 21.39 -19.54
N PRO A 112 -22.25 22.68 -19.30
CA PRO A 112 -22.56 23.65 -20.34
C PRO A 112 -21.30 24.04 -21.10
N LYS A 113 -21.33 23.89 -22.42
CA LYS A 113 -20.24 24.23 -23.34
C LYS A 113 -20.68 25.34 -24.27
N ARG A 114 -19.77 26.23 -24.64
CA ARG A 114 -20.08 27.27 -25.63
C ARG A 114 -19.85 26.75 -27.04
N ARG A 115 -20.86 26.82 -27.90
CA ARG A 115 -20.78 26.50 -29.33
C ARG A 115 -21.29 27.71 -30.12
N GLY A 116 -20.37 28.58 -30.50
CA GLY A 116 -20.69 29.85 -31.15
C GLY A 116 -21.38 30.82 -30.19
N ARG A 117 -22.60 31.23 -30.54
CA ARG A 117 -23.45 32.11 -29.69
C ARG A 117 -24.36 31.34 -28.74
N LEU A 118 -24.45 30.01 -28.84
CA LEU A 118 -25.35 29.18 -28.04
C LEU A 118 -24.57 28.43 -26.95
N ILE A 119 -25.23 28.26 -25.80
CA ILE A 119 -24.79 27.32 -24.76
C ILE A 119 -25.45 25.96 -25.04
N VAL A 120 -24.62 24.93 -25.09
CA VAL A 120 -25.06 23.56 -25.39
C VAL A 120 -24.61 22.60 -24.31
N ILE A 121 -25.45 21.61 -24.02
CA ILE A 121 -25.09 20.50 -23.15
C ILE A 121 -25.16 19.22 -23.99
N ASP A 122 -24.01 18.54 -24.13
CA ASP A 122 -23.90 17.30 -24.89
C ASP A 122 -24.06 16.10 -23.95
N HIS A 123 -24.96 15.19 -24.32
CA HIS A 123 -25.37 14.03 -23.54
C HIS A 123 -25.72 14.34 -22.07
N PRO A 124 -26.58 15.33 -21.79
CA PRO A 124 -27.02 15.54 -20.42
C PRO A 124 -27.82 14.35 -19.90
N GLU A 125 -27.72 14.12 -18.61
CA GLU A 125 -28.72 13.34 -17.91
C GLU A 125 -30.01 14.15 -17.84
N PHE A 126 -31.15 13.50 -18.06
CA PHE A 126 -32.45 14.18 -18.05
C PHE A 126 -33.52 13.35 -17.37
N GLU A 127 -34.53 14.04 -16.84
CA GLU A 127 -35.76 13.46 -16.32
C GLU A 127 -36.94 14.35 -16.66
N VAL A 128 -38.00 13.77 -17.23
CA VAL A 128 -39.27 14.44 -17.46
C VAL A 128 -40.08 14.36 -16.16
N ILE A 129 -40.52 15.51 -15.66
CA ILE A 129 -41.37 15.62 -14.49
C ILE A 129 -42.79 15.30 -14.91
N ASP A 130 -43.30 14.15 -14.47
CA ASP A 130 -44.70 13.77 -14.59
C ASP A 130 -45.46 14.28 -13.35
N GLU A 131 -46.60 14.97 -13.52
CA GLU A 131 -47.39 15.51 -12.41
C GLU A 131 -47.90 14.43 -11.44
N GLU A 132 -47.96 13.16 -11.88
CA GLU A 132 -48.37 12.00 -11.06
C GLU A 132 -47.20 11.27 -10.37
N ALA A 133 -45.94 11.54 -10.74
CA ALA A 133 -44.76 10.84 -10.25
C ALA A 133 -44.00 11.68 -9.20
N SER A 134 -44.63 11.95 -8.06
CA SER A 134 -44.11 12.83 -7.00
C SER A 134 -42.85 12.30 -6.27
N HIS A 135 -42.31 11.13 -6.62
CA HIS A 135 -41.18 10.49 -5.94
C HIS A 135 -40.16 9.91 -6.94
N SER A 136 -39.54 10.78 -7.75
CA SER A 136 -38.34 10.37 -8.49
C SER A 136 -37.17 10.26 -7.51
N VAL A 137 -36.59 9.07 -7.41
CA VAL A 137 -35.37 8.77 -6.65
C VAL A 137 -34.13 9.46 -7.29
N HIS A 138 -34.33 10.12 -8.43
CA HIS A 138 -33.28 10.59 -9.31
C HIS A 138 -32.99 12.08 -9.18
N MET A 139 -33.97 12.90 -8.76
CA MET A 139 -33.87 14.37 -8.71
C MET A 139 -34.66 14.98 -7.53
N ARG A 140 -34.30 16.20 -7.11
CA ARG A 140 -34.70 16.88 -5.84
C ARG A 140 -34.11 16.31 -4.55
N ASN A 141 -33.18 15.37 -4.65
CA ASN A 141 -32.43 14.82 -3.53
C ASN A 141 -30.93 15.00 -3.76
N ILE A 142 -30.12 14.77 -2.72
CA ILE A 142 -28.69 14.59 -2.88
C ILE A 142 -28.49 13.24 -3.58
N THR A 143 -28.17 13.27 -4.87
CA THR A 143 -28.25 12.10 -5.74
C THR A 143 -26.94 11.30 -5.70
N PRO A 144 -26.98 10.00 -5.34
CA PRO A 144 -25.79 9.15 -5.32
C PRO A 144 -25.31 8.79 -6.73
N VAL A 145 -23.98 8.81 -6.92
CA VAL A 145 -23.30 8.35 -8.13
C VAL A 145 -22.46 7.13 -7.80
N TYR A 146 -22.89 5.97 -8.32
CA TYR A 146 -22.26 4.69 -8.08
C TYR A 146 -21.14 4.38 -9.08
N PRO A 147 -20.09 3.65 -8.68
CA PRO A 147 -19.19 3.00 -9.63
C PRO A 147 -20.00 2.11 -10.57
N ALA A 148 -19.95 2.41 -11.87
CA ALA A 148 -20.65 1.66 -12.92
C ALA A 148 -19.64 1.05 -13.88
N GLY A 149 -19.85 -0.21 -14.24
CA GLY A 149 -19.06 -0.92 -15.25
C GLY A 149 -19.81 -1.03 -16.58
N ASP A 150 -19.10 -1.50 -17.60
CA ASP A 150 -19.65 -1.67 -18.94
C ASP A 150 -20.91 -2.56 -18.93
N GLY A 151 -22.06 -1.94 -19.19
CA GLY A 151 -23.35 -2.62 -19.35
C GLY A 151 -24.37 -2.39 -18.24
N VAL A 152 -24.05 -1.64 -17.17
CA VAL A 152 -25.05 -1.20 -16.18
C VAL A 152 -25.04 0.33 -16.04
N PRO A 153 -26.07 1.04 -16.53
CA PRO A 153 -26.18 2.48 -16.32
C PRO A 153 -26.31 2.83 -14.83
N VAL A 154 -25.67 3.93 -14.38
CA VAL A 154 -25.73 4.42 -12.99
C VAL A 154 -27.19 4.60 -12.51
N ARG A 155 -28.08 5.06 -13.41
CA ARG A 155 -29.52 5.18 -13.15
C ARG A 155 -30.16 3.85 -12.74
N SER A 156 -29.85 2.78 -13.47
CA SER A 156 -30.34 1.44 -13.16
C SER A 156 -29.82 0.95 -11.81
N LEU A 157 -28.54 1.20 -11.50
CA LEU A 157 -27.98 0.82 -10.20
C LEU A 157 -28.72 1.53 -9.06
N ARG A 158 -29.01 2.82 -9.23
CA ARG A 158 -29.78 3.60 -8.24
C ARG A 158 -31.18 3.05 -8.00
N GLU A 159 -31.92 2.73 -9.06
CA GLU A 159 -33.26 2.11 -8.97
C GLU A 159 -33.20 0.75 -8.25
N MET A 160 -32.19 -0.06 -8.58
CA MET A 160 -31.99 -1.37 -7.97
C MET A 160 -31.67 -1.25 -6.48
N ILE A 161 -30.79 -0.32 -6.09
CA ILE A 161 -30.41 -0.09 -4.69
C ILE A 161 -31.59 0.49 -3.90
N HIS A 162 -32.37 1.40 -4.48
CA HIS A 162 -33.58 1.92 -3.83
C HIS A 162 -34.57 0.80 -3.52
N ARG A 163 -34.88 -0.04 -4.51
CA ARG A 163 -35.74 -1.21 -4.30
C ARG A 163 -35.16 -2.19 -3.31
N ALA A 164 -33.85 -2.38 -3.29
CA ALA A 164 -33.19 -3.23 -2.28
C ALA A 164 -33.41 -2.68 -0.86
N ILE A 165 -33.29 -1.37 -0.66
CA ILE A 165 -33.55 -0.71 0.63
C ILE A 165 -35.02 -0.80 1.03
N GLU A 166 -35.96 -0.60 0.11
CA GLU A 166 -37.40 -0.65 0.39
C GLU A 166 -37.91 -2.08 0.65
N SER A 167 -37.35 -3.07 -0.03
CA SER A 167 -37.78 -4.48 0.08
C SER A 167 -37.11 -5.24 1.22
N THR A 168 -36.19 -4.61 1.93
CA THR A 168 -35.45 -5.24 3.03
C THR A 168 -35.77 -4.54 4.34
N ASP A 169 -36.12 -5.30 5.37
CA ASP A 169 -36.08 -4.75 6.72
C ASP A 169 -34.63 -4.57 7.15
N LEU A 170 -34.15 -3.33 7.06
CA LEU A 170 -32.77 -3.00 7.40
C LEU A 170 -32.47 -3.16 8.90
N GLU A 171 -33.48 -3.16 9.77
CA GLU A 171 -33.28 -3.35 11.21
C GLU A 171 -32.93 -4.81 11.56
N GLU A 172 -33.33 -5.76 10.72
CA GLU A 172 -32.94 -7.16 10.84
C GLU A 172 -31.47 -7.40 10.46
N ILE A 173 -30.81 -6.44 9.81
CA ILE A 173 -29.38 -6.52 9.48
C ILE A 173 -28.59 -6.14 10.74
N PRO A 174 -27.97 -7.11 11.44
CA PRO A 174 -27.28 -6.81 12.68
C PRO A 174 -26.10 -5.88 12.42
N SER A 175 -25.92 -4.90 13.30
CA SER A 175 -24.65 -4.19 13.37
C SER A 175 -23.58 -5.06 14.02
N LEU A 176 -22.33 -4.84 13.61
CA LEU A 176 -21.17 -5.36 14.34
C LEU A 176 -20.86 -4.48 15.57
N ILE A 177 -21.25 -3.21 15.54
CA ILE A 177 -21.17 -2.37 16.73
C ILE A 177 -22.32 -2.77 17.67
N PRO A 178 -22.04 -3.08 18.95
CA PRO A 178 -23.07 -3.48 19.90
C PRO A 178 -24.21 -2.44 19.99
N ASP A 179 -25.45 -2.93 20.06
CA ASP A 179 -26.67 -2.12 20.22
C ASP A 179 -26.90 -1.04 19.13
N ALA A 180 -26.26 -1.18 17.96
CA ALA A 180 -26.29 -0.17 16.90
C ALA A 180 -27.07 -0.58 15.63
N SER A 181 -27.89 -1.65 15.66
CA SER A 181 -28.64 -2.11 14.47
C SER A 181 -29.60 -1.05 13.91
N HIS A 182 -30.30 -0.30 14.78
CA HIS A 182 -31.16 0.80 14.33
C HIS A 182 -30.35 1.94 13.69
N GLN A 183 -29.19 2.27 14.27
CA GLN A 183 -28.28 3.28 13.70
C GLN A 183 -27.73 2.83 12.34
N LYS A 184 -27.39 1.53 12.19
CA LYS A 184 -26.98 0.94 10.92
C LYS A 184 -28.07 1.01 9.86
N ALA A 185 -29.31 0.69 10.21
CA ALA A 185 -30.44 0.81 9.30
C ALA A 185 -30.59 2.26 8.80
N GLY A 186 -30.49 3.23 9.70
CA GLY A 186 -30.47 4.66 9.36
C GLY A 186 -29.29 5.04 8.46
N ALA A 187 -28.08 4.58 8.79
CA ALA A 187 -26.86 4.87 8.05
C ALA A 187 -26.88 4.26 6.64
N LEU A 188 -27.38 3.03 6.46
CA LEU A 188 -27.54 2.41 5.15
C LEU A 188 -28.55 3.18 4.28
N ARG A 189 -29.64 3.69 4.85
CA ARG A 189 -30.57 4.56 4.09
C ARG A 189 -29.89 5.86 3.72
N ALA A 190 -29.29 6.55 4.68
CA ALA A 190 -28.71 7.88 4.49
C ALA A 190 -27.43 7.90 3.64
N ILE A 191 -26.65 6.82 3.60
CA ILE A 191 -25.49 6.74 2.69
C ILE A 191 -25.94 6.63 1.22
N HIS A 192 -27.05 5.93 0.95
CA HIS A 192 -27.54 5.79 -0.41
C HIS A 192 -28.43 6.97 -0.81
N PHE A 193 -29.31 7.41 0.07
CA PHE A 193 -30.31 8.46 -0.16
C PHE A 193 -30.34 9.43 1.02
N PRO A 194 -29.34 10.32 1.15
CA PRO A 194 -29.29 11.28 2.24
C PRO A 194 -30.34 12.38 2.09
N GLU A 195 -31.05 12.67 3.18
CA GLU A 195 -31.95 13.82 3.28
C GLU A 195 -31.18 15.15 3.43
N SER A 196 -29.97 15.09 3.97
CA SER A 196 -29.08 16.24 4.14
C SER A 196 -27.61 15.83 4.10
N GLU A 197 -26.73 16.79 3.84
CA GLU A 197 -25.28 16.57 3.87
C GLU A 197 -24.80 16.13 5.27
N HIS A 198 -25.44 16.63 6.34
CA HIS A 198 -25.13 16.20 7.71
C HIS A 198 -25.50 14.73 7.96
N ALA A 199 -26.66 14.29 7.47
CA ALA A 199 -27.07 12.89 7.55
C ALA A 199 -26.12 11.99 6.75
N ARG A 200 -25.66 12.45 5.58
CA ARG A 200 -24.68 11.75 4.74
C ARG A 200 -23.35 11.55 5.48
N ILE A 201 -22.81 12.61 6.09
CA ILE A 201 -21.54 12.56 6.83
C ILE A 201 -21.66 11.61 8.03
N THR A 202 -22.73 11.76 8.82
CA THR A 202 -22.97 10.90 9.99
C THR A 202 -23.11 9.41 9.60
N ALA A 203 -23.83 9.14 8.50
CA ALA A 203 -23.97 7.79 7.97
C ALA A 203 -22.66 7.21 7.45
N HIS A 204 -21.88 8.04 6.74
CA HIS A 204 -20.54 7.67 6.28
C HIS A 204 -19.64 7.29 7.45
N ASP A 205 -19.53 8.15 8.46
CA ASP A 205 -18.65 7.93 9.61
C ASP A 205 -19.05 6.68 10.41
N PHE A 206 -20.36 6.44 10.58
CA PHE A 206 -20.86 5.22 11.20
C PHE A 206 -20.45 3.95 10.43
N LEU A 207 -20.65 3.95 9.10
CA LEU A 207 -20.33 2.79 8.25
C LEU A 207 -18.82 2.56 8.14
N VAL A 208 -18.01 3.62 8.08
CA VAL A 208 -16.54 3.55 8.14
C VAL A 208 -16.09 2.95 9.46
N ARG A 209 -16.65 3.43 10.58
CA ARG A 209 -16.33 2.89 11.91
C ARG A 209 -16.73 1.42 12.04
N GLU A 210 -17.90 1.02 11.54
CA GLU A 210 -18.32 -0.38 11.52
C GLU A 210 -17.40 -1.26 10.66
N GLU A 211 -16.99 -0.76 9.49
CA GLU A 211 -16.06 -1.45 8.60
C GLU A 211 -14.67 -1.63 9.25
N PHE A 212 -14.12 -0.58 9.86
CA PHE A 212 -12.87 -0.67 10.61
C PHE A 212 -13.01 -1.57 11.83
N PHE A 213 -14.15 -1.54 12.54
CA PHE A 213 -14.39 -2.44 13.67
C PHE A 213 -14.38 -3.90 13.24
N ALA A 214 -14.98 -4.23 12.09
CA ALA A 214 -14.94 -5.59 11.53
C ALA A 214 -13.49 -6.06 11.27
N ILE A 215 -12.66 -5.18 10.71
CA ILE A 215 -11.25 -5.45 10.42
C ILE A 215 -10.46 -5.61 11.73
N GLN A 216 -10.61 -4.69 12.68
CA GLN A 216 -9.94 -4.75 13.98
C GLN A 216 -10.34 -6.01 14.77
N LEU A 217 -11.63 -6.36 14.78
CA LEU A 217 -12.10 -7.58 15.43
C LEU A 217 -11.42 -8.84 14.84
N LEU A 218 -11.29 -8.93 13.51
CA LEU A 218 -10.61 -10.04 12.85
C LEU A 218 -9.13 -10.13 13.23
N ILE A 219 -8.45 -8.98 13.26
CA ILE A 219 -7.05 -8.86 13.65
C ILE A 219 -6.85 -9.32 15.09
N HIS A 220 -7.63 -8.76 16.02
CA HIS A 220 -7.51 -9.07 17.44
C HIS A 220 -7.92 -10.52 17.76
N ALA A 221 -8.92 -11.08 17.06
CA ALA A 221 -9.28 -12.49 17.20
C ALA A 221 -8.14 -13.42 16.77
N ARG A 222 -7.50 -13.14 15.62
CA ARG A 222 -6.30 -13.88 15.18
C ARG A 222 -5.18 -13.76 16.21
N ARG A 223 -4.94 -12.57 16.74
CA ARG A 223 -3.92 -12.36 17.79
C ARG A 223 -4.25 -13.16 19.05
N ALA A 224 -5.51 -13.24 19.45
CA ALA A 224 -5.94 -14.08 20.57
C ALA A 224 -5.70 -15.57 20.32
N GLU A 225 -6.01 -16.08 19.12
CA GLU A 225 -5.67 -17.46 18.73
C GLU A 225 -4.17 -17.72 18.81
N TRP A 226 -3.34 -16.79 18.31
CA TRP A 226 -1.89 -16.88 18.41
C TRP A 226 -1.38 -16.90 19.85
N LEU A 227 -1.97 -16.08 20.74
CA LEU A 227 -1.61 -16.03 22.16
C LEU A 227 -1.98 -17.31 22.92
N LEU A 228 -2.94 -18.09 22.42
CA LEU A 228 -3.33 -19.39 22.98
C LEU A 228 -2.39 -20.53 22.53
N LEU A 229 -1.57 -20.32 21.51
CA LEU A 229 -0.62 -21.32 21.06
C LEU A 229 0.52 -21.47 22.09
N PRO A 230 0.80 -22.70 22.56
CA PRO A 230 1.87 -22.93 23.53
C PRO A 230 3.23 -22.59 22.91
N GLY A 231 4.00 -21.75 23.60
CA GLY A 231 5.40 -21.44 23.27
C GLY A 231 6.37 -22.19 24.16
N ALA A 232 7.66 -21.99 23.90
CA ALA A 232 8.75 -22.51 24.72
C ALA A 232 9.55 -21.34 25.31
N ALA A 233 9.51 -21.18 26.63
CA ALA A 233 10.21 -20.11 27.32
C ALA A 233 11.73 -20.28 27.20
N LYS A 234 12.40 -19.28 26.64
CA LYS A 234 13.85 -19.24 26.44
C LYS A 234 14.47 -18.33 27.48
N GLN A 235 14.95 -18.93 28.57
CA GLN A 235 15.65 -18.19 29.61
C GLN A 235 17.11 -17.99 29.21
N SER A 236 17.53 -16.73 29.17
CA SER A 236 18.91 -16.33 28.90
C SER A 236 19.32 -15.24 29.89
N GLU A 237 20.54 -15.35 30.41
CA GLU A 237 21.15 -14.37 31.31
C GLU A 237 21.78 -13.20 30.55
N GLY A 238 21.88 -13.29 29.21
CA GLY A 238 22.43 -12.26 28.34
C GLY A 238 23.95 -12.20 28.32
N LYS A 239 24.65 -13.26 28.76
CA LYS A 239 26.13 -13.27 28.83
C LYS A 239 26.77 -13.15 27.45
N LEU A 240 26.23 -13.87 26.47
CA LEU A 240 26.73 -13.82 25.08
C LEU A 240 26.51 -12.43 24.46
N LEU A 241 25.38 -11.80 24.76
CA LEU A 241 25.09 -10.44 24.32
C LEU A 241 26.07 -9.44 24.95
N GLY A 242 26.28 -9.51 26.27
CA GLY A 242 27.25 -8.64 26.96
C GLY A 242 28.65 -8.71 26.34
N GLN A 243 29.15 -9.93 26.10
CA GLN A 243 30.45 -10.13 25.45
C GLN A 243 30.53 -9.58 24.02
N LEU A 244 29.42 -9.62 23.27
CA LEU A 244 29.34 -8.99 21.95
C LEU A 244 29.40 -7.47 22.08
N LEU A 245 28.61 -6.88 22.98
CA LEU A 245 28.52 -5.43 23.17
C LEU A 245 29.86 -4.82 23.58
N ASP A 246 30.63 -5.48 24.44
CA ASP A 246 31.97 -5.04 24.87
C ASP A 246 32.97 -4.94 23.71
N ARG A 247 32.72 -5.65 22.60
CA ARG A 247 33.58 -5.68 21.41
C ARG A 247 33.11 -4.76 20.29
N LEU A 248 31.91 -4.19 20.39
CA LEU A 248 31.40 -3.30 19.36
C LEU A 248 32.12 -1.95 19.42
N PRO A 249 32.47 -1.34 18.26
CA PRO A 249 33.13 -0.04 18.22
C PRO A 249 32.14 1.13 18.44
N PHE A 250 30.91 0.85 18.86
CA PHE A 250 29.85 1.82 19.08
C PHE A 250 28.90 1.35 20.19
N ALA A 251 28.26 2.31 20.86
CA ALA A 251 27.21 2.03 21.83
C ALA A 251 25.84 1.84 21.15
N LEU A 252 24.97 1.05 21.79
CA LEU A 252 23.57 0.94 21.38
C LEU A 252 22.82 2.25 21.59
N THR A 253 21.81 2.52 20.77
CA THR A 253 20.85 3.61 21.03
C THR A 253 19.85 3.20 22.09
N ASP A 254 19.20 4.17 22.74
CA ASP A 254 18.14 3.90 23.73
C ASP A 254 17.02 3.04 23.13
N SER A 255 16.63 3.33 21.88
CA SER A 255 15.62 2.54 21.17
C SER A 255 16.07 1.11 20.89
N GLN A 256 17.36 0.87 20.61
CA GLN A 256 17.88 -0.49 20.42
C GLN A 256 17.86 -1.26 21.74
N THR A 257 18.31 -0.63 22.83
CA THR A 257 18.32 -1.24 24.17
C THR A 257 16.91 -1.59 24.63
N GLN A 258 15.95 -0.67 24.48
CA GLN A 258 14.55 -0.92 24.82
C GLN A 258 13.97 -2.10 24.03
N VAL A 259 14.17 -2.11 22.70
CA VAL A 259 13.61 -3.16 21.84
C VAL A 259 14.26 -4.52 22.08
N ILE A 260 15.56 -4.57 22.37
CA ILE A 260 16.24 -5.82 22.76
C ILE A 260 15.61 -6.38 24.04
N GLU A 261 15.33 -5.53 25.04
CA GLU A 261 14.69 -5.95 26.28
C GLU A 261 13.22 -6.39 26.07
N GLU A 262 12.47 -5.71 25.18
CA GLU A 262 11.12 -6.15 24.76
C GLU A 262 11.18 -7.57 24.16
N ILE A 263 12.08 -7.80 23.21
CA ILE A 263 12.25 -9.11 22.57
C ILE A 263 12.68 -10.16 23.60
N ARG A 264 13.63 -9.83 24.51
CA ARG A 264 14.09 -10.77 25.54
C ARG A 264 12.94 -11.20 26.47
N ARG A 265 12.07 -10.29 26.86
CA ARG A 265 10.88 -10.59 27.68
C ARG A 265 9.91 -11.51 26.97
N ASP A 266 9.67 -11.27 25.68
CA ASP A 266 8.79 -12.12 24.89
C ASP A 266 9.39 -13.52 24.69
N LEU A 267 10.68 -13.63 24.38
CA LEU A 267 11.38 -14.92 24.27
C LEU A 267 11.34 -15.72 25.58
N ALA A 268 11.39 -15.04 26.74
CA ALA A 268 11.29 -15.66 28.05
C ALA A 268 9.86 -16.04 28.46
N SER A 269 8.85 -15.62 27.69
CA SER A 269 7.44 -15.91 27.94
C SER A 269 7.08 -17.36 27.60
N PRO A 270 6.09 -17.97 28.27
CA PRO A 270 5.51 -19.26 27.85
C PRO A 270 4.67 -19.15 26.56
N ARG A 271 4.49 -17.95 26.01
CA ARG A 271 3.77 -17.70 24.75
C ARG A 271 4.76 -17.54 23.61
N ARG A 272 4.30 -17.80 22.39
CA ARG A 272 5.10 -17.56 21.18
C ARG A 272 5.23 -16.06 20.92
N MET A 273 6.44 -15.60 20.69
CA MET A 273 6.70 -14.27 20.17
C MET A 273 6.37 -14.24 18.68
N ASN A 274 5.59 -13.24 18.28
CA ASN A 274 5.29 -12.94 16.88
C ASN A 274 5.41 -11.43 16.69
N ARG A 275 6.60 -10.95 16.32
CA ARG A 275 6.96 -9.54 16.42
C ARG A 275 7.48 -8.97 15.11
N LEU A 276 7.05 -7.75 14.78
CA LEU A 276 7.58 -6.92 13.70
C LEU A 276 8.53 -5.87 14.27
N LEU A 277 9.80 -5.96 13.87
CA LEU A 277 10.83 -4.97 14.11
C LEU A 277 10.87 -3.97 12.95
N GLN A 278 10.43 -2.75 13.23
CA GLN A 278 10.48 -1.63 12.31
C GLN A 278 11.63 -0.69 12.66
N GLY A 279 12.23 -0.11 11.64
CA GLY A 279 13.21 0.94 11.80
C GLY A 279 13.68 1.41 10.45
N ASP A 280 14.16 2.64 10.39
CA ASP A 280 14.72 3.19 9.15
C ASP A 280 15.94 2.36 8.68
N VAL A 281 16.32 2.50 7.41
CA VAL A 281 17.51 1.88 6.82
C VAL A 281 18.72 2.25 7.66
N GLY A 282 19.41 1.23 8.20
CA GLY A 282 20.57 1.39 9.09
C GLY A 282 20.28 1.92 10.49
N ALA A 283 19.04 1.79 10.99
CA ALA A 283 18.71 1.94 12.41
C ALA A 283 19.28 0.81 13.31
N GLY A 284 20.00 -0.17 12.73
CA GLY A 284 20.58 -1.30 13.46
C GLY A 284 19.65 -2.50 13.67
N LYS A 285 18.62 -2.68 12.82
CA LYS A 285 17.70 -3.83 12.88
C LYS A 285 18.42 -5.18 12.95
N THR A 286 19.44 -5.37 12.11
CA THR A 286 20.24 -6.59 12.07
C THR A 286 20.96 -6.88 13.39
N LEU A 287 21.39 -5.84 14.12
CA LEU A 287 22.02 -5.99 15.44
C LEU A 287 21.00 -6.43 16.50
N VAL A 288 19.80 -5.84 16.47
CA VAL A 288 18.69 -6.24 17.36
C VAL A 288 18.27 -7.69 17.09
N ALA A 289 18.16 -8.09 15.83
CA ALA A 289 17.92 -9.49 15.47
C ALA A 289 19.05 -10.42 15.93
N LEU A 290 20.32 -10.00 15.80
CA LEU A 290 21.46 -10.75 16.31
C LEU A 290 21.39 -10.93 17.83
N ALA A 291 21.01 -9.90 18.59
CA ALA A 291 20.79 -10.00 20.02
C ALA A 291 19.69 -11.02 20.38
N ALA A 292 18.58 -11.02 19.64
CA ALA A 292 17.51 -12.01 19.81
C ALA A 292 17.98 -13.45 19.54
N MET A 293 18.80 -13.64 18.49
CA MET A 293 19.40 -14.93 18.18
C MET A 293 20.39 -15.38 19.28
N LEU A 294 21.18 -14.46 19.84
CA LEU A 294 22.09 -14.77 20.95
C LEU A 294 21.33 -15.23 22.20
N HIS A 295 20.24 -14.55 22.59
CA HIS A 295 19.39 -14.99 23.70
C HIS A 295 18.81 -16.40 23.47
N THR A 296 18.37 -16.67 22.24
CA THR A 296 17.82 -17.98 21.85
C THR A 296 18.89 -19.08 21.96
N VAL A 297 20.08 -18.81 21.46
CA VAL A 297 21.20 -19.76 21.44
C VAL A 297 21.78 -19.99 22.83
N GLU A 298 21.84 -18.96 23.67
CA GLU A 298 22.22 -19.07 25.09
C GLU A 298 21.24 -19.95 25.87
N ALA A 299 19.95 -19.92 25.52
CA ALA A 299 18.92 -20.76 26.10
C ALA A 299 18.97 -22.23 25.60
N GLY A 300 19.92 -22.59 24.74
CA GLY A 300 20.09 -23.95 24.21
C GLY A 300 19.24 -24.26 22.96
N TRP A 301 18.73 -23.25 22.27
CA TRP A 301 17.92 -23.42 21.06
C TRP A 301 18.70 -23.02 19.81
N GLN A 302 18.28 -23.52 18.64
CA GLN A 302 18.80 -23.03 17.37
C GLN A 302 18.09 -21.74 16.96
N ALA A 303 18.81 -20.85 16.28
CA ALA A 303 18.24 -19.65 15.69
C ALA A 303 18.59 -19.57 14.20
N ALA A 304 17.64 -19.11 13.39
CA ALA A 304 17.82 -18.94 11.96
C ALA A 304 17.46 -17.52 11.51
N ILE A 305 18.18 -16.99 10.51
CA ILE A 305 17.81 -15.79 9.78
C ILE A 305 17.63 -16.09 8.30
N MET A 306 16.51 -15.62 7.75
CA MET A 306 16.14 -15.75 6.35
C MET A 306 16.29 -14.41 5.65
N ALA A 307 17.13 -14.38 4.61
CA ALA A 307 17.37 -13.23 3.78
C ALA A 307 16.67 -13.36 2.41
N PRO A 308 16.29 -12.24 1.77
CA PRO A 308 15.55 -12.23 0.52
C PRO A 308 16.32 -12.83 -0.67
N THR A 309 17.64 -12.70 -0.64
CA THR A 309 18.53 -13.07 -1.74
C THR A 309 19.74 -13.80 -1.20
N GLN A 310 20.38 -14.59 -2.05
CA GLN A 310 21.64 -15.25 -1.73
C GLN A 310 22.72 -14.25 -1.31
N ILE A 311 22.82 -13.12 -2.01
CA ILE A 311 23.80 -12.07 -1.71
C ILE A 311 23.63 -11.56 -0.28
N LEU A 312 22.39 -11.25 0.14
CA LEU A 312 22.16 -10.77 1.49
C LEU A 312 22.40 -11.86 2.55
N ALA A 313 22.10 -13.12 2.24
CA ALA A 313 22.43 -14.24 3.12
C ALA A 313 23.95 -14.39 3.32
N GLU A 314 24.73 -14.30 2.25
CA GLU A 314 26.20 -14.34 2.31
C GLU A 314 26.77 -13.16 3.10
N GLN A 315 26.20 -11.97 2.96
CA GLN A 315 26.58 -10.79 3.73
C GLN A 315 26.30 -10.97 5.23
N HIS A 316 25.11 -11.45 5.59
CA HIS A 316 24.77 -11.76 6.98
C HIS A 316 25.70 -12.83 7.53
N HIS A 317 26.00 -13.88 6.77
CA HIS A 317 26.93 -14.93 7.18
C HIS A 317 28.33 -14.39 7.46
N LEU A 318 28.93 -13.62 6.54
CA LEU A 318 30.27 -13.04 6.72
C LEU A 318 30.31 -12.06 7.91
N GLY A 319 29.30 -11.20 8.02
CA GLY A 319 29.20 -10.23 9.11
C GLY A 319 29.06 -10.90 10.47
N PHE A 320 28.16 -11.89 10.58
CA PHE A 320 27.95 -12.63 11.81
C PHE A 320 29.15 -13.49 12.17
N LYS A 321 29.78 -14.16 11.21
CA LYS A 321 30.99 -14.96 11.45
C LYS A 321 32.08 -14.12 12.12
N ARG A 322 32.34 -12.91 11.60
CA ARG A 322 33.32 -11.97 12.18
C ARG A 322 33.01 -11.59 13.64
N LEU A 323 31.73 -11.43 13.96
CA LEU A 323 31.28 -11.01 15.31
C LEU A 323 31.20 -12.19 16.30
N LEU A 324 30.84 -13.38 15.82
CA LEU A 324 30.41 -14.50 16.64
C LEU A 324 31.47 -15.60 16.80
N GLU A 325 32.40 -15.78 15.86
CA GLU A 325 33.51 -16.73 16.00
C GLU A 325 34.30 -16.53 17.30
N PRO A 326 34.69 -15.30 17.70
CA PRO A 326 35.42 -15.11 18.95
C PRO A 326 34.53 -15.24 20.22
N LEU A 327 33.23 -15.52 20.06
CA LEU A 327 32.32 -15.94 21.15
C LEU A 327 32.11 -17.46 21.17
N GLY A 328 32.76 -18.20 20.26
CA GLY A 328 32.63 -19.66 20.16
C GLY A 328 31.35 -20.15 19.49
N ILE A 329 30.62 -19.26 18.79
CA ILE A 329 29.36 -19.58 18.12
C ILE A 329 29.63 -19.80 16.63
N ASP A 330 29.20 -20.95 16.11
CA ASP A 330 29.35 -21.29 14.71
C ASP A 330 28.20 -20.66 13.89
N VAL A 331 28.53 -20.11 12.72
CA VAL A 331 27.55 -19.54 11.78
C VAL A 331 27.53 -20.39 10.51
N VAL A 332 26.38 -20.93 10.13
CA VAL A 332 26.24 -21.82 8.96
C VAL A 332 25.43 -21.11 7.88
N LEU A 333 25.87 -21.18 6.62
CA LEU A 333 25.15 -20.63 5.47
C LEU A 333 24.43 -21.74 4.69
N ARG A 334 23.16 -21.52 4.32
CA ARG A 334 22.34 -22.41 3.49
C ARG A 334 21.62 -21.62 2.39
N THR A 335 22.00 -21.84 1.14
CA THR A 335 21.41 -21.17 -0.03
C THR A 335 21.05 -22.21 -1.10
N GLY A 336 20.03 -21.95 -1.92
CA GLY A 336 19.52 -22.91 -2.91
C GLY A 336 20.50 -23.26 -4.05
N SER A 337 21.58 -22.50 -4.23
CA SER A 337 22.58 -22.67 -5.29
C SER A 337 23.80 -23.48 -4.84
N ARG A 338 24.11 -23.52 -3.54
CA ARG A 338 25.20 -24.35 -3.02
C ARG A 338 24.67 -25.74 -2.69
N LYS A 339 24.92 -26.69 -3.59
CA LYS A 339 25.01 -28.14 -3.29
C LYS A 339 26.20 -28.47 -2.36
N GLU A 340 26.56 -27.59 -1.43
CA GLU A 340 27.47 -27.93 -0.35
C GLU A 340 26.71 -28.82 0.61
N VAL A 341 26.92 -30.13 0.40
CA VAL A 341 26.71 -31.28 1.26
C VAL A 341 25.62 -31.05 2.31
N ALA A 342 24.55 -31.82 2.18
CA ALA A 342 23.60 -32.15 3.24
C ALA A 342 24.33 -32.84 4.42
N ARG A 343 25.28 -32.14 5.06
CA ARG A 343 25.67 -32.44 6.42
C ARG A 343 24.45 -32.07 7.25
N PRO A 344 23.91 -32.97 8.08
CA PRO A 344 22.88 -32.58 9.03
C PRO A 344 23.41 -31.37 9.82
N LEU A 345 22.54 -30.39 10.10
CA LEU A 345 22.89 -29.31 11.02
C LEU A 345 23.46 -29.98 12.28
N PRO A 346 24.62 -29.54 12.79
CA PRO A 346 25.29 -30.23 13.89
C PRO A 346 24.27 -30.50 15.00
N LEU A 347 24.02 -31.79 15.21
CA LEU A 347 23.18 -32.28 16.29
C LEU A 347 23.79 -31.77 17.60
N PHE A 348 22.93 -31.33 18.50
CA PHE A 348 23.24 -31.00 19.90
C PHE A 348 24.49 -31.76 20.39
N GLY A 349 25.61 -31.06 20.60
CA GLY A 349 26.82 -31.80 20.99
C GLY A 349 28.15 -31.07 21.19
N SER A 350 28.41 -29.87 20.67
CA SER A 350 29.66 -29.18 21.07
C SER A 350 29.73 -27.67 20.91
N LYS A 351 28.97 -27.05 19.99
CA LYS A 351 28.98 -25.59 19.81
C LYS A 351 27.61 -24.96 19.52
N PRO A 352 27.32 -23.77 20.10
CA PRO A 352 26.12 -23.01 19.76
C PRO A 352 26.15 -22.60 18.27
N THR A 353 25.03 -22.74 17.55
CA THR A 353 24.98 -22.55 16.08
C THR A 353 23.86 -21.59 15.65
N ILE A 354 24.18 -20.66 14.75
CA ILE A 354 23.22 -19.79 14.04
C ILE A 354 23.19 -20.14 12.56
N VAL A 355 21.99 -20.29 12.00
CA VAL A 355 21.78 -20.62 10.58
C VAL A 355 21.39 -19.36 9.81
N VAL A 356 22.09 -19.10 8.71
CA VAL A 356 21.80 -18.00 7.77
C VAL A 356 21.40 -18.62 6.45
N GLY A 357 20.30 -18.18 5.85
CA GLY A 357 19.91 -18.73 4.56
C GLY A 357 18.85 -17.92 3.83
N THR A 358 18.40 -18.47 2.70
CA THR A 358 17.28 -17.90 1.93
C THR A 358 15.99 -18.66 2.21
N HIS A 359 14.91 -18.35 1.47
CA HIS A 359 13.65 -19.11 1.48
C HIS A 359 13.84 -20.63 1.33
N ALA A 360 14.98 -21.09 0.79
CA ALA A 360 15.36 -22.51 0.73
C ALA A 360 15.30 -23.22 2.10
N LEU A 361 15.49 -22.50 3.21
CA LEU A 361 15.34 -23.04 4.57
C LEU A 361 13.92 -23.56 4.87
N LEU A 362 12.91 -23.09 4.12
CA LEU A 362 11.51 -23.47 4.26
C LEU A 362 11.08 -24.63 3.35
N TYR A 363 11.94 -25.09 2.43
CA TYR A 363 11.66 -26.20 1.52
C TYR A 363 12.19 -27.53 2.08
N GLU A 364 11.76 -28.66 1.52
CA GLU A 364 12.06 -30.01 2.02
C GLU A 364 13.59 -30.27 2.01
N GLY A 365 14.13 -30.75 3.14
CA GLY A 365 15.55 -31.16 3.27
C GLY A 365 16.41 -30.40 4.30
N SER A 366 15.88 -29.35 4.95
CA SER A 366 16.56 -28.65 6.07
C SER A 366 15.95 -29.09 7.40
N GLU A 367 16.38 -30.23 7.94
CA GLU A 367 15.93 -30.69 9.27
C GLU A 367 16.58 -29.83 10.37
N PHE A 368 15.75 -29.03 11.05
CA PHE A 368 16.12 -28.41 12.32
C PHE A 368 15.82 -29.40 13.45
N ASN A 369 16.62 -29.37 14.52
CA ASN A 369 16.43 -30.27 15.65
C ASN A 369 15.69 -29.61 16.82
N ASN A 370 15.88 -28.30 17.00
CA ASN A 370 15.23 -27.53 18.07
C ASN A 370 15.24 -26.04 17.75
N LEU A 371 14.54 -25.66 16.68
CA LEU A 371 14.47 -24.28 16.22
C LEU A 371 13.67 -23.44 17.22
N GLY A 372 14.34 -22.50 17.88
CA GLY A 372 13.71 -21.60 18.86
C GLY A 372 13.24 -20.29 18.25
N LEU A 373 14.00 -19.73 17.30
CA LEU A 373 13.72 -18.42 16.71
C LEU A 373 13.99 -18.41 15.21
N VAL A 374 13.07 -17.80 14.47
CA VAL A 374 13.23 -17.47 13.05
C VAL A 374 13.14 -15.97 12.86
N VAL A 375 14.19 -15.39 12.29
CA VAL A 375 14.25 -14.00 11.86
C VAL A 375 14.00 -13.92 10.36
N ILE A 376 13.09 -13.05 9.93
CA ILE A 376 12.77 -12.84 8.51
C ILE A 376 13.16 -11.41 8.12
N ASP A 377 14.09 -11.25 7.20
CA ASP A 377 14.54 -9.93 6.70
C ASP A 377 13.79 -9.55 5.41
N GLU A 378 13.28 -8.32 5.34
CA GLU A 378 12.56 -7.73 4.19
C GLU A 378 11.33 -8.51 3.71
N GLN A 379 10.29 -8.52 4.56
CA GLN A 379 9.04 -9.28 4.36
C GLN A 379 8.29 -9.00 3.03
N HIS A 380 8.45 -7.83 2.41
CA HIS A 380 7.61 -7.43 1.26
C HIS A 380 7.77 -8.29 0.00
N LYS A 381 8.74 -9.22 -0.03
CA LYS A 381 8.88 -10.25 -1.09
C LYS A 381 8.41 -11.65 -0.67
N PHE A 382 8.02 -11.85 0.60
CA PHE A 382 7.71 -13.16 1.19
C PHE A 382 6.31 -13.13 1.83
N GLY A 383 5.35 -13.72 1.12
CA GLY A 383 3.94 -13.72 1.51
C GLY A 383 3.63 -14.47 2.81
N VAL A 384 2.45 -14.17 3.35
CA VAL A 384 1.85 -14.72 4.58
C VAL A 384 1.84 -16.26 4.63
N LEU A 385 1.78 -16.92 3.47
CA LEU A 385 1.72 -18.38 3.27
C LEU A 385 2.91 -19.17 3.85
N GLN A 386 4.07 -18.53 4.02
CA GLN A 386 5.27 -19.22 4.54
C GLN A 386 5.23 -19.42 6.06
N ARG A 387 4.49 -18.58 6.79
CA ARG A 387 4.30 -18.72 8.25
C ARG A 387 3.54 -20.00 8.57
N THR A 388 2.49 -20.29 7.80
CA THR A 388 1.68 -21.50 7.94
C THR A 388 2.51 -22.77 7.77
N ARG A 389 3.47 -22.77 6.84
CA ARG A 389 4.33 -23.95 6.59
C ARG A 389 5.29 -24.29 7.73
N LEU A 390 5.78 -23.29 8.46
CA LEU A 390 6.58 -23.54 9.68
C LEU A 390 5.70 -24.16 10.77
N ILE A 391 4.48 -23.64 10.94
CA ILE A 391 3.49 -24.18 11.88
C ILE A 391 3.09 -25.62 11.51
N GLU A 392 2.89 -25.91 10.22
CA GLU A 392 2.50 -27.23 9.70
C GLU A 392 3.59 -28.30 9.91
N ARG A 393 4.86 -27.91 10.01
CA ARG A 393 5.98 -28.84 10.26
C ARG A 393 6.12 -29.28 11.72
N GLY A 394 5.34 -28.71 12.65
CA GLY A 394 5.37 -29.07 14.07
C GLY A 394 6.51 -28.43 14.87
N ASP A 395 7.52 -27.86 14.21
CA ASP A 395 8.48 -26.94 14.83
C ASP A 395 7.80 -25.58 14.99
N THR A 396 7.60 -25.13 16.23
CA THR A 396 6.88 -23.90 16.49
C THR A 396 7.77 -22.83 17.11
N PRO A 397 8.69 -22.24 16.33
CA PRO A 397 9.61 -21.23 16.80
C PRO A 397 8.92 -19.89 17.05
N ASP A 398 9.59 -19.04 17.83
CA ASP A 398 9.31 -17.61 17.86
C ASP A 398 9.65 -16.98 16.50
N VAL A 399 8.91 -15.94 16.13
CA VAL A 399 9.07 -15.26 14.83
C VAL A 399 9.36 -13.78 15.05
N LEU A 400 10.48 -13.32 14.48
CA LEU A 400 10.85 -11.91 14.40
C LEU A 400 10.94 -11.49 12.94
N VAL A 401 10.08 -10.57 12.52
CA VAL A 401 10.09 -10.05 11.15
C VAL A 401 10.71 -8.66 11.13
N MET A 402 11.52 -8.35 10.13
CA MET A 402 12.15 -7.05 9.95
C MET A 402 11.73 -6.41 8.62
N THR A 403 11.53 -5.09 8.64
CA THR A 403 11.29 -4.30 7.43
C THR A 403 12.21 -3.08 7.38
N ALA A 404 12.80 -2.79 6.22
CA ALA A 404 13.55 -1.55 6.02
C ALA A 404 12.68 -0.34 5.71
N THR A 405 11.48 -0.54 5.17
CA THR A 405 10.52 0.54 4.97
C THR A 405 9.72 0.71 6.26
N PRO A 406 9.86 1.85 6.95
CA PRO A 406 8.96 2.16 8.05
C PRO A 406 7.55 2.19 7.51
N ILE A 407 6.62 1.49 8.14
CA ILE A 407 5.21 1.53 7.75
C ILE A 407 4.52 2.39 8.79
N PRO A 408 3.64 3.34 8.40
CA PRO A 408 2.87 4.11 9.37
C PRO A 408 2.22 3.20 10.40
N ARG A 409 2.22 3.64 11.67
CA ARG A 409 1.80 2.80 12.79
C ARG A 409 0.37 2.28 12.62
N THR A 410 -0.54 3.14 12.14
CA THR A 410 -1.95 2.82 11.85
C THR A 410 -2.08 1.69 10.82
N LEU A 411 -1.30 1.77 9.73
CA LEU A 411 -1.24 0.71 8.73
C LEU A 411 -0.60 -0.56 9.26
N THR A 412 0.44 -0.44 10.08
CA THR A 412 1.10 -1.61 10.66
C THR A 412 0.13 -2.38 11.55
N GLN A 413 -0.60 -1.67 12.39
CA GLN A 413 -1.61 -2.26 13.27
C GLN A 413 -2.80 -2.83 12.51
N THR A 414 -3.09 -2.35 11.31
CA THR A 414 -4.18 -2.85 10.47
C THR A 414 -3.71 -4.03 9.60
N LEU A 415 -2.61 -3.90 8.87
CA LEU A 415 -2.10 -4.89 7.91
C LEU A 415 -1.35 -6.05 8.58
N TYR A 416 -0.73 -5.79 9.73
CA TYR A 416 0.10 -6.72 10.48
C TYR A 416 -0.31 -6.77 11.96
N GLY A 417 -1.58 -6.50 12.27
CA GLY A 417 -2.02 -6.41 13.67
C GLY A 417 -2.03 -7.74 14.43
N ASP A 418 -1.72 -8.86 13.77
CA ASP A 418 -1.37 -10.13 14.41
C ASP A 418 0.07 -10.12 14.99
N LEU A 419 0.88 -9.12 14.66
CA LEU A 419 2.25 -8.93 15.13
C LEU A 419 2.33 -7.88 16.23
N ASP A 420 3.10 -8.15 17.27
CA ASP A 420 3.60 -7.11 18.18
C ASP A 420 4.59 -6.21 17.44
N VAL A 421 4.53 -4.89 17.62
CA VAL A 421 5.37 -3.95 16.84
C VAL A 421 6.40 -3.29 17.76
N SER A 422 7.68 -3.42 17.40
CA SER A 422 8.79 -2.66 17.99
C SER A 422 9.34 -1.66 16.98
N ILE A 423 9.62 -0.44 17.43
CA ILE A 423 10.06 0.66 16.56
C ILE A 423 11.43 1.19 17.00
N LEU A 424 12.42 1.11 16.10
CA LEU A 424 13.71 1.78 16.25
C LEU A 424 13.63 3.21 15.69
N LYS A 425 13.47 4.17 16.61
CA LYS A 425 13.27 5.60 16.27
C LYS A 425 14.57 6.31 15.88
N HIS A 426 15.69 5.95 16.47
CA HIS A 426 16.93 6.71 16.35
C HIS A 426 17.98 5.97 15.51
N LYS A 427 18.62 6.72 14.59
CA LYS A 427 19.82 6.25 13.87
C LYS A 427 21.05 6.34 14.79
N PRO A 428 22.05 5.46 14.66
CA PRO A 428 23.31 5.58 15.41
C PRO A 428 24.03 6.91 15.14
N ALA A 429 24.69 7.46 16.16
CA ALA A 429 25.29 8.81 16.14
C ALA A 429 26.41 9.02 15.10
N ASN A 430 27.11 7.96 14.69
CA ASN A 430 28.28 8.05 13.80
C ASN A 430 27.93 8.11 12.30
N ARG A 431 26.69 8.44 11.94
CA ARG A 431 26.24 8.41 10.55
C ARG A 431 26.24 9.80 9.92
N GLY A 432 26.91 9.95 8.78
CA GLY A 432 26.96 11.20 8.03
C GLY A 432 25.57 11.64 7.55
N VAL A 433 25.29 12.95 7.64
CA VAL A 433 24.08 13.57 7.10
C VAL A 433 24.10 13.49 5.57
N ILE A 434 23.00 13.02 4.98
CA ILE A 434 22.81 12.96 3.53
C ILE A 434 22.09 14.25 3.11
N GLN A 435 22.77 15.09 2.31
CA GLN A 435 22.12 16.24 1.67
C GLN A 435 21.45 15.76 0.38
N THR A 436 20.12 15.87 0.34
CA THR A 436 19.33 15.53 -0.84
C THR A 436 19.04 16.80 -1.64
N ALA A 437 19.12 16.73 -2.96
CA ALA A 437 18.83 17.85 -3.84
C ALA A 437 18.06 17.39 -5.08
N VAL A 438 16.92 18.03 -5.37
CA VAL A 438 16.12 17.75 -6.58
C VAL A 438 16.51 18.74 -7.66
N ARG A 439 16.93 18.27 -8.84
CA ARG A 439 17.39 19.13 -9.94
C ARG A 439 16.79 18.69 -11.27
N PRO A 440 16.45 19.62 -12.17
CA PRO A 440 16.03 19.27 -13.52
C PRO A 440 17.22 18.68 -14.29
N SER A 441 16.96 17.77 -15.24
CA SER A 441 18.00 17.15 -16.07
C SER A 441 18.81 18.15 -16.90
N THR A 442 18.31 19.36 -17.12
CA THR A 442 19.05 20.48 -17.74
C THR A 442 20.27 20.92 -16.93
N LYS A 443 20.31 20.63 -15.63
CA LYS A 443 21.42 20.92 -14.71
C LYS A 443 22.46 19.82 -14.65
N MET A 444 22.41 18.83 -15.55
CA MET A 444 23.40 17.75 -15.64
C MET A 444 24.86 18.23 -15.70
N PRO A 445 25.24 19.31 -16.44
CA PRO A 445 26.63 19.77 -16.47
C PRO A 445 27.17 20.16 -15.08
N ASP A 446 26.37 20.89 -14.30
CA ASP A 446 26.71 21.31 -12.92
C ASP A 446 26.91 20.08 -12.01
N VAL A 447 26.08 19.05 -12.19
CA VAL A 447 26.17 17.78 -11.44
C VAL A 447 27.44 17.01 -11.81
N VAL A 448 27.79 16.92 -13.09
CA VAL A 448 29.02 16.25 -13.53
C VAL A 448 30.27 16.92 -12.94
N GLU A 449 30.31 18.25 -12.90
CA GLU A 449 31.41 18.97 -12.25
C GLU A 449 31.50 18.65 -10.75
N PHE A 450 30.36 18.63 -10.07
CA PHE A 450 30.28 18.28 -8.65
C PHE A 450 30.77 16.84 -8.37
N VAL A 451 30.42 15.89 -9.24
CA VAL A 451 30.86 14.49 -9.19
C VAL A 451 32.37 14.39 -9.38
N ARG A 452 32.93 15.05 -10.41
CA ARG A 452 34.38 15.04 -10.68
C ARG A 452 35.20 15.52 -9.48
N LYS A 453 34.72 16.56 -8.77
CA LYS A 453 35.37 17.05 -7.54
C LYS A 453 35.43 15.97 -6.45
N HIS A 454 34.37 15.18 -6.29
CA HIS A 454 34.31 14.12 -5.27
C HIS A 454 35.16 12.90 -5.65
N LEU A 455 35.15 12.53 -6.93
CA LEU A 455 36.05 11.50 -7.47
C LEU A 455 37.52 11.90 -7.30
N GLY A 456 37.87 13.17 -7.50
CA GLY A 456 39.21 13.72 -7.25
C GLY A 456 39.66 13.59 -5.79
N ASN A 457 38.72 13.54 -4.84
CA ASN A 457 38.97 13.28 -3.42
C ASN A 457 39.02 11.77 -3.08
N GLY A 458 39.09 10.89 -4.08
CA GLY A 458 39.17 9.43 -3.91
C GLY A 458 37.85 8.74 -3.54
N ARG A 459 36.72 9.44 -3.68
CA ARG A 459 35.38 8.91 -3.34
C ARG A 459 34.77 8.11 -4.46
N GLN A 460 33.67 7.45 -4.14
CA GLN A 460 32.92 6.61 -5.07
C GLN A 460 31.48 7.09 -5.22
N VAL A 461 30.90 6.83 -6.39
CA VAL A 461 29.62 7.41 -6.82
C VAL A 461 28.72 6.30 -7.35
N TYR A 462 27.47 6.30 -6.90
CA TYR A 462 26.39 5.51 -7.51
C TYR A 462 25.64 6.35 -8.53
N VAL A 463 25.37 5.79 -9.69
CA VAL A 463 24.48 6.36 -10.71
C VAL A 463 23.36 5.36 -10.97
N VAL A 464 22.12 5.75 -10.69
CA VAL A 464 20.94 4.91 -10.81
C VAL A 464 20.06 5.44 -11.92
N TYR A 465 19.59 4.56 -12.80
CA TYR A 465 18.65 4.92 -13.87
C TYR A 465 17.48 3.93 -13.91
N PRO A 466 16.27 4.37 -14.30
CA PRO A 466 15.11 3.50 -14.35
C PRO A 466 15.18 2.59 -15.58
N LEU A 467 14.74 1.35 -15.42
CA LEU A 467 14.49 0.47 -16.55
C LEU A 467 13.22 0.96 -17.27
N VAL A 468 13.32 1.21 -18.58
CA VAL A 468 12.14 1.44 -19.42
C VAL A 468 11.52 0.09 -19.72
N GLU A 469 10.22 -0.07 -19.43
CA GLU A 469 9.43 -1.30 -19.67
C GLU A 469 9.18 -1.61 -21.15
N GLU A 470 10.09 -1.24 -22.05
CA GLU A 470 9.98 -1.57 -23.47
C GLU A 470 10.97 -2.67 -23.82
N SER A 471 10.47 -3.90 -23.80
CA SER A 471 11.11 -5.12 -24.29
C SER A 471 12.57 -5.32 -23.85
N ASP A 472 12.75 -6.30 -22.98
CA ASP A 472 13.96 -7.06 -22.72
C ASP A 472 15.23 -6.79 -23.58
N LYS A 473 15.21 -6.88 -24.92
CA LYS A 473 16.39 -6.64 -25.78
C LYS A 473 16.83 -5.16 -25.88
N LEU A 474 15.93 -4.20 -25.71
CA LEU A 474 16.21 -2.76 -25.76
C LEU A 474 16.87 -2.26 -24.47
N SER A 475 16.59 -2.89 -23.32
CA SER A 475 17.15 -2.52 -22.01
C SER A 475 18.68 -2.60 -21.94
N ALA A 476 19.29 -3.62 -22.55
CA ALA A 476 20.75 -3.79 -22.56
C ALA A 476 21.44 -2.75 -23.45
N LYS A 477 20.87 -2.42 -24.61
CA LYS A 477 21.41 -1.39 -25.50
C LYS A 477 21.32 0.00 -24.89
N ALA A 478 20.21 0.32 -24.22
CA ALA A 478 20.07 1.57 -23.48
C ALA A 478 21.09 1.66 -22.33
N ALA A 479 21.31 0.57 -21.60
CA ALA A 479 22.32 0.50 -20.54
C ALA A 479 23.74 0.76 -21.06
N THR A 480 24.13 0.15 -22.19
CA THR A 480 25.45 0.37 -22.79
C THR A 480 25.63 1.81 -23.26
N ALA A 481 24.60 2.43 -23.85
CA ALA A 481 24.65 3.84 -24.26
C ALA A 481 24.82 4.78 -23.06
N GLU A 482 24.19 4.48 -21.91
CA GLU A 482 24.37 5.27 -20.69
C GLU A 482 25.78 5.09 -20.09
N ILE A 483 26.41 3.91 -20.19
CA ILE A 483 27.83 3.76 -19.84
C ILE A 483 28.66 4.70 -20.69
N GLU A 484 28.52 4.65 -22.02
CA GLU A 484 29.33 5.45 -22.93
C GLU A 484 29.19 6.95 -22.63
N ARG A 485 27.97 7.38 -22.33
CA ARG A 485 27.66 8.76 -21.92
C ARG A 485 28.35 9.13 -20.61
N TRP A 486 28.17 8.36 -19.55
CA TRP A 486 28.76 8.64 -18.24
C TRP A 486 30.28 8.48 -18.22
N GLN A 487 30.82 7.54 -18.98
CA GLN A 487 32.25 7.35 -19.16
C GLN A 487 32.87 8.53 -19.90
N SER A 488 32.18 9.06 -20.92
CA SER A 488 32.59 10.31 -21.59
C SER A 488 32.55 11.52 -20.65
N HIS A 489 31.52 11.61 -19.79
CA HIS A 489 31.41 12.69 -18.81
C HIS A 489 32.39 12.58 -17.64
N LEU A 490 32.78 11.38 -17.22
CA LEU A 490 33.59 11.17 -16.02
C LEU A 490 35.03 10.73 -16.31
N ALA A 491 35.45 10.67 -17.58
CA ALA A 491 36.84 10.40 -17.95
C ALA A 491 37.82 11.29 -17.17
N PRO A 492 38.91 10.74 -16.60
CA PRO A 492 39.43 9.36 -16.76
C PRO A 492 38.95 8.35 -15.69
N ALA A 493 37.88 8.62 -14.95
CA ALA A 493 37.41 7.72 -13.89
C ALA A 493 36.92 6.36 -14.43
N GLU A 494 37.23 5.28 -13.72
CA GLU A 494 36.72 3.94 -14.03
C GLU A 494 35.24 3.81 -13.67
N VAL A 495 34.44 3.41 -14.67
CA VAL A 495 33.00 3.22 -14.59
C VAL A 495 32.68 1.74 -14.81
N ALA A 496 31.86 1.15 -13.95
CA ALA A 496 31.30 -0.19 -14.15
C ALA A 496 29.78 -0.14 -14.23
N LEU A 497 29.19 -1.11 -14.94
CA LEU A 497 27.75 -1.28 -15.06
C LEU A 497 27.29 -2.50 -14.27
N LEU A 498 26.13 -2.37 -13.62
CA LEU A 498 25.40 -3.45 -12.99
C LEU A 498 23.94 -3.45 -13.45
N HIS A 499 23.51 -4.54 -14.07
CA HIS A 499 22.13 -4.70 -14.52
C HIS A 499 21.55 -6.09 -14.20
N GLY A 500 20.22 -6.21 -14.22
CA GLY A 500 19.50 -7.41 -13.76
C GLY A 500 19.86 -8.69 -14.51
N ARG A 501 20.28 -8.57 -15.77
CA ARG A 501 20.63 -9.70 -16.65
C ARG A 501 22.04 -10.25 -16.50
N MET A 502 22.93 -9.57 -15.78
CA MET A 502 24.27 -10.10 -15.54
C MET A 502 24.17 -11.41 -14.75
N SER A 503 25.09 -12.33 -15.03
CA SER A 503 25.18 -13.58 -14.25
C SER A 503 25.45 -13.25 -12.79
N PRO A 504 25.08 -14.14 -11.84
CA PRO A 504 25.42 -13.97 -10.44
C PRO A 504 26.92 -13.73 -10.22
N GLU A 505 27.79 -14.46 -10.94
CA GLU A 505 29.24 -14.33 -10.83
C GLU A 505 29.74 -12.96 -11.35
N GLU A 506 29.18 -12.48 -12.46
CA GLU A 506 29.53 -11.17 -13.02
C GLU A 506 29.13 -10.03 -12.08
N LYS A 507 27.92 -10.09 -11.51
CA LYS A 507 27.44 -9.11 -10.52
C LYS A 507 28.36 -9.09 -9.31
N GLU A 508 28.76 -10.25 -8.81
CA GLU A 508 29.65 -10.36 -7.66
C GLU A 508 31.04 -9.78 -7.95
N SER A 509 31.60 -10.05 -9.12
CA SER A 509 32.89 -9.49 -9.56
C SER A 509 32.85 -7.96 -9.61
N VAL A 510 31.83 -7.37 -10.24
CA VAL A 510 31.65 -5.91 -10.33
C VAL A 510 31.46 -5.28 -8.94
N MET A 511 30.63 -5.90 -8.09
CA MET A 511 30.39 -5.39 -6.74
C MET A 511 31.61 -5.50 -5.84
N SER A 512 32.42 -6.56 -5.99
CA SER A 512 33.69 -6.72 -5.29
C SER A 512 34.69 -5.65 -5.72
N ALA A 513 34.84 -5.43 -7.03
CA ALA A 513 35.72 -4.38 -7.57
C ALA A 513 35.30 -2.98 -7.11
N PHE A 514 34.01 -2.69 -7.06
CA PHE A 514 33.50 -1.43 -6.52
C PHE A 514 33.74 -1.34 -5.00
N ARG A 515 33.46 -2.38 -4.21
CA ARG A 515 33.71 -2.35 -2.76
C ARG A 515 35.18 -2.11 -2.41
N ASP A 516 36.10 -2.72 -3.15
CA ASP A 516 37.54 -2.58 -2.96
C ASP A 516 38.09 -1.23 -3.46
N GLY A 517 37.25 -0.39 -4.06
CA GLY A 517 37.63 0.91 -4.57
C GLY A 517 38.42 0.87 -5.88
N ARG A 518 38.48 -0.29 -6.55
CA ARG A 518 39.06 -0.44 -7.90
C ARG A 518 38.24 0.38 -8.89
N THR A 519 36.93 0.18 -8.89
CA THR A 519 35.99 1.02 -9.66
C THR A 519 35.51 2.20 -8.83
N LYS A 520 35.51 3.41 -9.41
CA LYS A 520 35.06 4.62 -8.70
C LYS A 520 33.59 4.97 -8.95
N VAL A 521 33.03 4.57 -10.09
CA VAL A 521 31.64 4.86 -10.43
C VAL A 521 30.91 3.56 -10.74
N LEU A 522 29.78 3.31 -10.06
CA LEU A 522 28.90 2.20 -10.37
C LEU A 522 27.60 2.72 -10.95
N ILE A 523 27.36 2.43 -12.22
CA ILE A 523 26.09 2.66 -12.89
C ILE A 523 25.23 1.42 -12.67
N ALA A 524 23.98 1.57 -12.24
CA ALA A 524 23.08 0.45 -12.16
C ALA A 524 21.62 0.79 -12.36
N THR A 525 20.87 -0.26 -12.68
CA THR A 525 19.41 -0.23 -12.60
C THR A 525 18.93 -0.39 -11.15
N THR A 526 17.62 -0.56 -10.95
CA THR A 526 16.96 -0.88 -9.67
C THR A 526 17.55 -2.07 -8.88
N VAL A 527 18.51 -2.80 -9.44
CA VAL A 527 19.18 -3.96 -8.82
C VAL A 527 20.07 -3.56 -7.63
N ILE A 528 20.47 -2.28 -7.50
CA ILE A 528 21.16 -1.77 -6.29
C ILE A 528 20.28 -1.87 -5.02
N GLU A 529 18.97 -2.13 -5.14
CA GLU A 529 18.13 -2.48 -4.00
C GLU A 529 18.74 -3.62 -3.15
N VAL A 530 19.56 -4.50 -3.74
CA VAL A 530 20.20 -5.62 -3.04
C VAL A 530 21.54 -5.24 -2.40
N GLY A 531 21.48 -4.81 -1.15
CA GLY A 531 22.39 -5.25 -0.08
C GLY A 531 23.81 -4.68 0.03
N VAL A 532 24.44 -4.11 -1.00
CA VAL A 532 25.88 -3.81 -0.88
C VAL A 532 26.16 -2.50 -0.14
N ASP A 533 26.92 -2.64 0.96
CA ASP A 533 27.47 -1.54 1.76
C ASP A 533 28.86 -1.15 1.24
N VAL A 534 29.04 0.12 0.87
CA VAL A 534 30.33 0.70 0.49
C VAL A 534 30.53 2.00 1.27
N PRO A 535 31.27 1.99 2.41
CA PRO A 535 31.44 3.16 3.26
C PRO A 535 32.07 4.38 2.57
N ASN A 536 32.90 4.14 1.54
CA ASN A 536 33.56 5.20 0.76
C ASN A 536 32.67 5.80 -0.35
N ALA A 537 31.49 5.21 -0.61
CA ALA A 537 30.53 5.77 -1.55
C ALA A 537 29.71 6.88 -0.86
N ASN A 538 29.99 8.13 -1.21
CA ASN A 538 29.36 9.30 -0.59
C ASN A 538 28.45 10.07 -1.54
N MET A 539 28.24 9.61 -2.77
CA MET A 539 27.35 10.28 -3.71
C MET A 539 26.45 9.29 -4.42
N MET A 540 25.18 9.67 -4.59
CA MET A 540 24.19 8.95 -5.36
C MET A 540 23.49 9.91 -6.30
N ILE A 541 23.43 9.54 -7.57
CA ILE A 541 22.70 10.24 -8.62
C ILE A 541 21.59 9.32 -9.08
N VAL A 542 20.35 9.81 -9.12
CA VAL A 542 19.22 9.07 -9.67
C VAL A 542 18.70 9.85 -10.87
N GLU A 543 18.88 9.30 -12.08
CA GLU A 543 18.28 9.84 -13.30
C GLU A 543 16.79 9.50 -13.36
N ASN A 544 16.01 10.40 -13.97
CA ASN A 544 14.56 10.27 -14.12
C ASN A 544 13.87 9.79 -12.83
N ALA A 545 14.22 10.42 -11.71
CA ALA A 545 13.79 10.07 -10.37
C ALA A 545 12.26 10.08 -10.23
N GLU A 546 11.54 10.85 -11.05
CA GLU A 546 10.08 10.90 -11.09
C GLU A 546 9.46 9.53 -11.40
N ARG A 547 10.20 8.61 -12.04
CA ARG A 547 9.73 7.26 -12.39
C ARG A 547 9.81 6.25 -11.25
N PHE A 548 10.53 6.55 -10.18
CA PHE A 548 10.70 5.64 -9.04
C PHE A 548 9.63 5.88 -7.98
N GLY A 549 9.24 4.83 -7.24
CA GLY A 549 8.43 4.98 -6.03
C GLY A 549 9.23 5.67 -4.91
N LEU A 550 8.55 6.41 -4.02
CA LEU A 550 9.22 7.18 -2.97
C LEU A 550 9.97 6.26 -1.98
N ALA A 551 9.37 5.12 -1.64
CA ALA A 551 10.03 4.09 -0.83
C ALA A 551 11.31 3.54 -1.48
N GLN A 552 11.33 3.35 -2.80
CA GLN A 552 12.52 2.86 -3.52
C GLN A 552 13.64 3.90 -3.49
N LEU A 553 13.30 5.18 -3.76
CA LEU A 553 14.25 6.28 -3.68
C LEU A 553 14.84 6.43 -2.27
N HIS A 554 14.02 6.24 -1.23
CA HIS A 554 14.50 6.25 0.16
C HIS A 554 15.46 5.09 0.46
N GLN A 555 15.16 3.88 -0.01
CA GLN A 555 16.06 2.73 0.12
C GLN A 555 17.39 2.96 -0.62
N LEU A 556 17.34 3.47 -1.85
CA LEU A 556 18.51 3.83 -2.64
C LEU A 556 19.34 4.88 -1.89
N ARG A 557 18.73 5.98 -1.44
CA ARG A 557 19.39 7.02 -0.64
C ARG A 557 20.07 6.45 0.60
N GLY A 558 19.47 5.46 1.26
CA GLY A 558 20.03 4.77 2.43
C GLY A 558 21.29 3.92 2.17
N ARG A 559 21.69 3.74 0.90
CA ARG A 559 22.93 3.03 0.51
C ARG A 559 24.19 3.90 0.60
N ILE A 560 24.05 5.21 0.71
CA ILE A 560 25.15 6.16 0.96
C ILE A 560 25.10 6.68 2.41
N GLY A 561 26.08 7.48 2.82
CA GLY A 561 26.12 8.06 4.18
C GLY A 561 26.51 7.07 5.27
N ARG A 562 27.35 6.08 4.95
CA ARG A 562 27.86 5.10 5.92
C ARG A 562 29.28 5.37 6.42
N GLY A 563 30.00 6.28 5.77
CA GLY A 563 31.30 6.79 6.23
C GLY A 563 31.19 8.11 7.01
N GLU A 564 32.33 8.62 7.45
CA GLU A 564 32.47 9.88 8.20
C GLU A 564 32.21 11.13 7.35
N HIS A 565 32.23 10.99 6.02
CA HIS A 565 32.10 12.11 5.11
C HIS A 565 30.66 12.46 4.79
N LYS A 566 30.40 13.76 4.60
CA LYS A 566 29.11 14.25 4.08
C LYS A 566 28.78 13.54 2.78
N SER A 567 27.54 13.09 2.69
CA SER A 567 27.04 12.34 1.55
C SER A 567 25.95 13.12 0.82
N TYR A 568 25.83 12.90 -0.48
CA TYR A 568 24.97 13.69 -1.36
C TYR A 568 24.08 12.78 -2.20
N CYS A 569 22.77 13.04 -2.19
CA CYS A 569 21.80 12.37 -3.04
C CYS A 569 21.20 13.38 -4.03
N ILE A 570 21.44 13.20 -5.32
CA ILE A 570 20.98 14.10 -6.37
C ILE A 570 19.89 13.38 -7.16
N LEU A 571 18.68 13.91 -7.10
CA LEU A 571 17.50 13.38 -7.80
C LEU A 571 17.28 14.21 -9.06
N LEU A 572 17.57 13.65 -10.22
CA LEU A 572 17.39 14.30 -11.51
C LEU A 572 16.02 13.97 -12.08
N HIS A 573 15.28 14.98 -12.53
CA HIS A 573 13.95 14.78 -13.13
C HIS A 573 13.83 15.40 -14.51
N ASP A 574 12.88 14.90 -15.31
CA ASP A 574 12.50 15.55 -16.57
C ASP A 574 11.84 16.91 -16.29
N PRO A 575 12.26 18.01 -16.93
CA PRO A 575 11.58 19.31 -16.86
C PRO A 575 10.09 19.28 -17.21
N LYS A 576 9.63 18.26 -17.94
CA LYS A 576 8.23 18.04 -18.33
C LYS A 576 7.47 17.10 -17.39
N ALA A 577 8.05 16.70 -16.26
CA ALA A 577 7.39 15.84 -15.29
C ALA A 577 6.12 16.51 -14.73
N PRO A 578 5.05 15.74 -14.47
CA PRO A 578 3.82 16.27 -13.87
C PRO A 578 4.07 16.76 -12.43
N GLU A 579 3.24 17.70 -11.97
CA GLU A 579 3.39 18.38 -10.67
C GLU A 579 3.37 17.39 -9.49
N ASP A 580 2.44 16.42 -9.49
CA ASP A 580 2.36 15.34 -8.49
C ASP A 580 3.69 14.56 -8.35
N ALA A 581 4.40 14.36 -9.47
CA ALA A 581 5.67 13.64 -9.44
C ALA A 581 6.82 14.49 -8.90
N LEU A 582 6.73 15.82 -9.00
CA LEU A 582 7.68 16.76 -8.40
C LEU A 582 7.43 16.92 -6.90
N GLU A 583 6.16 17.01 -6.48
CA GLU A 583 5.77 17.04 -5.07
C GLU A 583 6.33 15.82 -4.33
N LYS A 584 6.22 14.64 -4.95
CA LYS A 584 6.85 13.40 -4.47
C LYS A 584 8.35 13.56 -4.22
N LEU A 585 9.11 14.13 -5.17
CA LEU A 585 10.56 14.30 -5.02
C LEU A 585 10.92 15.33 -3.95
N GLN A 586 10.13 16.38 -3.79
CA GLN A 586 10.34 17.40 -2.76
C GLN A 586 10.26 16.83 -1.34
N VAL A 587 9.37 15.86 -1.09
CA VAL A 587 9.30 15.16 0.20
C VAL A 587 10.66 14.56 0.59
N LEU A 588 11.40 13.97 -0.37
CA LEU A 588 12.74 13.42 -0.12
C LEU A 588 13.82 14.49 0.08
N GLU A 589 13.63 15.69 -0.45
CA GLU A 589 14.52 16.84 -0.24
C GLU A 589 14.33 17.43 1.17
N GLU A 590 13.08 17.52 1.64
CA GLU A 590 12.72 18.13 2.92
C GLU A 590 12.99 17.23 4.13
N THR A 591 12.73 15.91 4.00
CA THR A 591 12.87 14.99 5.12
C THR A 591 13.80 13.81 4.85
N SER A 592 14.52 13.43 5.90
CA SER A 592 15.33 12.20 5.95
C SER A 592 14.71 11.09 6.79
N ASP A 593 13.54 11.35 7.38
CA ASP A 593 12.80 10.42 8.22
C ASP A 593 11.99 9.45 7.36
N GLY A 594 12.36 8.17 7.40
CA GLY A 594 11.67 7.13 6.64
C GLY A 594 10.19 6.96 7.01
N PHE A 595 9.74 7.35 8.22
CA PHE A 595 8.32 7.27 8.61
C PHE A 595 7.49 8.33 7.89
N LEU A 596 7.96 9.59 7.88
CA LEU A 596 7.29 10.68 7.17
C LEU A 596 7.26 10.43 5.66
N ILE A 597 8.35 9.86 5.13
CA ILE A 597 8.43 9.48 3.72
C ILE A 597 7.45 8.38 3.40
N ALA A 598 7.35 7.34 4.23
CA ALA A 598 6.40 6.27 3.98
C ALA A 598 4.95 6.77 4.03
N GLU A 599 4.61 7.66 4.96
CA GLU A 599 3.29 8.29 5.04
C GLU A 599 2.96 9.10 3.78
N ALA A 600 3.93 9.85 3.25
CA ALA A 600 3.78 10.58 1.99
C ALA A 600 3.65 9.64 0.77
N ASP A 601 4.47 8.58 0.66
CA ASP A 601 4.39 7.60 -0.44
C ASP A 601 2.99 6.97 -0.50
N LEU A 602 2.46 6.65 0.66
CA LEU A 602 1.14 6.06 0.85
C LEU A 602 0.00 7.00 0.49
N ARG A 603 0.09 8.26 0.92
CA ARG A 603 -0.88 9.29 0.57
C ARG A 603 -0.91 9.54 -0.95
N LEU A 604 0.26 9.54 -1.59
CA LEU A 604 0.40 9.78 -3.03
C LEU A 604 -0.05 8.59 -3.89
N ARG A 605 0.16 7.34 -3.43
CA ARG A 605 -0.30 6.12 -4.14
C ARG A 605 -1.79 5.83 -3.96
N GLY A 606 -2.37 6.29 -2.85
CA GLY A 606 -3.72 5.93 -2.44
C GLY A 606 -3.82 4.52 -1.82
N PRO A 607 -4.92 4.23 -1.10
CA PRO A 607 -5.05 3.03 -0.26
C PRO A 607 -5.16 1.70 -1.05
N GLY A 608 -5.45 1.74 -2.35
CA GLY A 608 -5.80 0.56 -3.15
C GLY A 608 -4.68 -0.45 -3.40
N ASP A 609 -3.42 -0.01 -3.52
CA ASP A 609 -2.29 -0.89 -3.87
C ASP A 609 -1.72 -1.68 -2.67
N LEU A 610 -1.82 -1.12 -1.46
CA LEU A 610 -1.26 -1.77 -0.25
C LEU A 610 -2.26 -2.72 0.43
N LEU A 611 -3.55 -2.53 0.17
CA LEU A 611 -4.64 -3.42 0.59
C LEU A 611 -4.93 -4.51 -0.46
N GLY A 612 -3.92 -4.94 -1.20
CA GLY A 612 -4.05 -6.09 -2.10
C GLY A 612 -4.58 -7.30 -1.32
N THR A 613 -5.85 -7.65 -1.57
CA THR A 613 -6.62 -8.67 -0.84
C THR A 613 -5.92 -10.03 -0.76
N ALA A 614 -5.07 -10.34 -1.75
CA ALA A 614 -4.31 -11.58 -1.82
C ALA A 614 -3.12 -11.66 -0.85
N GLN A 615 -2.55 -10.53 -0.39
CA GLN A 615 -1.32 -10.54 0.42
C GLN A 615 -1.59 -10.35 1.93
N THR A 616 -2.63 -9.61 2.31
CA THR A 616 -2.90 -9.25 3.71
C THR A 616 -3.84 -10.23 4.40
N GLY A 617 -4.61 -11.01 3.63
CA GLY A 617 -5.62 -11.91 4.20
C GLY A 617 -6.68 -11.18 5.02
N LEU A 618 -6.96 -9.91 4.69
CA LEU A 618 -8.00 -9.05 5.25
C LEU A 618 -9.01 -8.68 4.17
N PRO A 619 -10.28 -8.41 4.53
CA PRO A 619 -11.27 -7.91 3.59
C PRO A 619 -10.84 -6.55 3.00
N PRO A 620 -11.18 -6.27 1.72
CA PRO A 620 -10.94 -4.94 1.15
C PRO A 620 -11.83 -3.90 1.86
N VAL A 621 -11.25 -2.72 2.12
CA VAL A 621 -11.97 -1.56 2.65
C VAL A 621 -12.83 -0.97 1.52
N LYS A 622 -14.14 -0.84 1.73
CA LYS A 622 -15.11 -0.41 0.72
C LYS A 622 -15.44 1.07 0.80
N ILE A 623 -15.50 1.63 2.01
CA ILE A 623 -15.91 3.03 2.24
C ILE A 623 -14.85 3.83 2.99
N GLY A 624 -14.19 3.23 3.97
CA GLY A 624 -13.19 3.91 4.78
C GLY A 624 -11.91 4.24 4.03
N ASP A 625 -11.26 5.32 4.43
CA ASP A 625 -9.89 5.62 4.05
C ASP A 625 -9.01 5.60 5.31
N ILE A 626 -8.03 4.71 5.34
CA ILE A 626 -7.17 4.46 6.51
C ILE A 626 -6.41 5.72 6.98
N PHE A 627 -6.15 6.67 6.08
CA PHE A 627 -5.42 7.91 6.41
C PHE A 627 -6.37 9.01 6.83
N ARG A 628 -7.41 9.24 6.03
CA ARG A 628 -8.38 10.31 6.31
C ARG A 628 -9.17 10.01 7.58
N ASP A 629 -9.55 8.75 7.78
CA ASP A 629 -10.51 8.34 8.80
C ASP A 629 -9.80 7.71 10.02
N ARG A 630 -8.59 8.19 10.33
CA ARG A 630 -7.74 7.66 11.40
C ARG A 630 -8.41 7.65 12.77
N ASP A 631 -9.11 8.73 13.12
CA ASP A 631 -9.78 8.83 14.41
C ASP A 631 -10.87 7.76 14.56
N LEU A 632 -11.63 7.48 13.49
CA LEU A 632 -12.63 6.41 13.47
C LEU A 632 -12.00 5.01 13.56
N MET A 633 -10.79 4.84 13.01
CA MET A 633 -10.04 3.59 13.13
C MET A 633 -9.57 3.36 14.58
N ASP A 634 -9.07 4.41 15.24
CA ASP A 634 -8.63 4.33 16.63
C ASP A 634 -9.83 4.03 17.55
N GLU A 635 -10.99 4.68 17.36
CA GLU A 635 -12.25 4.34 18.07
C GLU A 635 -12.67 2.88 17.87
N ALA A 636 -12.67 2.42 16.61
CA ALA A 636 -13.04 1.05 16.27
C ALA A 636 -12.10 0.02 16.91
N ARG A 637 -10.81 0.35 17.01
CA ARG A 637 -9.82 -0.50 17.67
C ARG A 637 -10.06 -0.59 19.17
N ASP A 638 -10.26 0.55 19.84
CA ASP A 638 -10.51 0.57 21.29
C ASP A 638 -11.78 -0.23 21.64
N LEU A 639 -12.80 -0.13 20.80
CA LEU A 639 -14.01 -0.93 20.93
C LEU A 639 -13.72 -2.44 20.79
N ALA A 640 -12.98 -2.85 19.75
CA ALA A 640 -12.63 -4.26 19.53
C ALA A 640 -11.79 -4.83 20.67
N GLU A 641 -10.80 -4.06 21.15
CA GLU A 641 -9.95 -4.44 22.27
C GLU A 641 -10.76 -4.59 23.57
N SER A 642 -11.69 -3.67 23.84
CA SER A 642 -12.54 -3.74 25.04
C SER A 642 -13.44 -4.99 25.06
N ILE A 643 -14.04 -5.34 23.92
CA ILE A 643 -14.93 -6.51 23.78
C ILE A 643 -14.14 -7.80 23.96
N LEU A 644 -13.01 -7.94 23.28
CA LEU A 644 -12.19 -9.16 23.34
C LEU A 644 -11.46 -9.30 24.69
N LYS A 645 -11.20 -8.21 25.40
CA LYS A 645 -10.68 -8.29 26.77
C LYS A 645 -11.73 -8.82 27.76
N ALA A 646 -13.00 -8.48 27.56
CA ALA A 646 -14.11 -8.97 28.38
C ALA A 646 -14.56 -10.38 27.99
N ASP A 647 -14.53 -10.71 26.70
CA ASP A 647 -14.97 -12.01 26.15
C ASP A 647 -14.02 -12.48 25.03
N PRO A 648 -12.84 -13.04 25.38
CA PRO A 648 -11.79 -13.40 24.41
C PRO A 648 -12.23 -14.44 23.38
N LEU A 649 -13.19 -15.29 23.73
CA LEU A 649 -13.71 -16.35 22.86
C LEU A 649 -15.05 -16.00 22.24
N LEU A 650 -15.57 -14.78 22.44
CA LEU A 650 -16.85 -14.28 21.94
C LEU A 650 -18.02 -15.25 22.24
N GLN A 651 -18.04 -15.84 23.43
CA GLN A 651 -19.03 -16.84 23.83
C GLN A 651 -20.30 -16.23 24.43
N ALA A 652 -20.23 -14.98 24.91
CA ALA A 652 -21.36 -14.29 25.50
C ALA A 652 -22.53 -14.19 24.49
N PRO A 653 -23.80 -14.34 24.92
CA PRO A 653 -24.95 -14.27 24.02
C PRO A 653 -24.99 -12.99 23.17
N THR A 654 -24.57 -11.86 23.74
CA THR A 654 -24.47 -10.55 23.08
C THR A 654 -23.42 -10.54 21.96
N ASN A 655 -22.32 -11.30 22.11
CA ASN A 655 -21.18 -11.31 21.17
C ASN A 655 -21.23 -12.45 20.14
N ARG A 656 -22.19 -13.37 20.23
CA ARG A 656 -22.30 -14.51 19.29
C ARG A 656 -22.41 -14.09 17.82
N HIS A 657 -23.01 -12.93 17.55
CA HIS A 657 -23.11 -12.41 16.18
C HIS A 657 -21.72 -12.04 15.61
N LEU A 658 -20.81 -11.56 16.45
CA LEU A 658 -19.42 -11.28 16.12
C LEU A 658 -18.65 -12.57 15.81
N ALA A 659 -18.81 -13.60 16.63
CA ALA A 659 -18.21 -14.91 16.38
C ALA A 659 -18.64 -15.50 15.02
N ARG A 660 -19.94 -15.39 14.68
CA ARG A 660 -20.46 -15.80 13.36
C ARG A 660 -19.87 -14.98 12.22
N HIS A 661 -19.66 -13.68 12.42
CA HIS A 661 -19.03 -12.82 11.43
C HIS A 661 -17.59 -13.27 11.17
N LEU A 662 -16.80 -13.51 12.22
CA LEU A 662 -15.42 -13.99 12.10
C LEU A 662 -15.33 -15.34 11.36
N ALA A 663 -16.18 -16.30 11.72
CA ALA A 663 -16.22 -17.60 11.05
C ALA A 663 -16.52 -17.49 9.54
N ARG A 664 -17.46 -16.62 9.16
CA ARG A 664 -17.80 -16.35 7.76
C ARG A 664 -16.64 -15.66 7.01
N SER A 665 -16.01 -14.68 7.65
CA SER A 665 -14.86 -13.97 7.07
C SER A 665 -13.66 -14.89 6.87
N ALA A 666 -13.38 -15.78 7.83
CA ALA A 666 -12.34 -16.80 7.70
C ALA A 666 -12.62 -17.77 6.53
N ALA A 667 -13.87 -18.24 6.39
CA ALA A 667 -14.25 -19.13 5.28
C ALA A 667 -14.12 -18.46 3.90
N LYS A 668 -14.49 -17.17 3.78
CA LYS A 668 -14.33 -16.39 2.55
C LYS A 668 -12.86 -16.19 2.18
N LEU A 669 -12.00 -15.94 3.17
CA LEU A 669 -10.57 -15.77 2.95
C LEU A 669 -9.91 -17.08 2.52
N ALA A 670 -10.27 -18.20 3.14
CA ALA A 670 -9.80 -19.53 2.74
C ALA A 670 -10.17 -19.87 1.30
N ALA A 671 -11.40 -19.54 0.87
CA ALA A 671 -11.87 -19.74 -0.49
C ALA A 671 -11.22 -18.80 -1.53
N ALA A 672 -10.70 -17.64 -1.12
CA ALA A 672 -10.00 -16.71 -1.99
C ALA A 672 -8.50 -17.04 -2.14
N SER A 673 -7.95 -17.84 -1.22
CA SER A 673 -6.54 -18.26 -1.20
C SER A 673 -6.27 -19.62 -1.86
N GLY A 674 -7.32 -20.36 -2.25
CA GLY A 674 -7.25 -21.59 -3.03
C GLY A 674 -7.68 -21.35 -4.46
#